data_AF-A0A8J6RWD4-F1
#
_entry.id   AF-A0A8J6RWD4-F1
#
_cell.length_a   1.000
_cell.length_b   1.000
_cell.length_c   1.000
_cell.angle_alpha   90.00
_cell.angle_beta   90.00
_cell.angle_gamma   90.00
#
_symmetry.space_group_name_H-M   'P 1'
#
loop_
_entity.id
_entity.type
_entity.pdbx_description
1 polymer ?
#
loop_
_entity_poly.entity_id
_entity_poly.type
_entity_poly.pdbx_seq_one_letter_code
_entity_poly.pdbx_strand_id
1 'polypeptide(L)'
;MAAPTSTNKSFFSPEYFPAHLNEWMDGSGISPEIACLNLKSLEHPTKIAQLLSWKAYSGTAGWYVQGIDPITGASRNFGQFKPDEAIQFPDSDKPQKYFSFPKGAVSEAIFLRISLSAWYSIACRYGVSMPEQVEINDSGEALGFWSWVLEHPEIPISITEGVKKAACLLSGGYVGIALTGVWNGQQKKRTLIPSLQPFITPGRHVDLVFDADILVKPEVQSALKFLGHLLNVAKAIVRIVTWDLQLGKGCDDFIVAHGQEKWDEVVNNATPYSEWLKKLEQQFHGYRGADNQRQRTGKIPPADLVAHEIAAEYREQLAFNDEIGYWMRYEADNPGIWSIETNEYMESIVAKILDSKGIRGYGSYSYVTNVVKNLRVLLIKRKWVEPSPKELLPFRNGVLEVSTGKLLPHSPGYHLTWQLPRDHDPNGRNWSRIEAFLDHLSHGNAAIKETLLCFCNAVLKGRKDLHKFLHLIGLGGTGKGTFGRLLTDLIGSDNIYSTTLEDWCGNRFEAANAYKKRLVVFWDEDKQTGKLGKFLSLTGDDWIRAEEKGKKGFQYQYDGMTLVLSNIPIFTGDAASRIARRVITVPCNNSVSVHSRRDLNAEFAGELDAFTNHVLGLSDTHVTKVLMGLVDIPECTLEFWENRARVDSIAAWVNDWVIYDVLAITPVGNDKEEGLNGTPRTLYGSYCLHCKQSGTSPKANKNFSPDLLELCRSVLGWEVSRKVTKIGKFIQGLRLRTDWDKEIPTHDFLLMQRVTDENSLGNSSDAGLGGRLGDGSEAIQGMLSSFDDESSLIYKGDCKSELIVTRECNCKEGEFSQLAPGFNALSGKGFEEPSGLETLCVTCEESLEVELASLESPVLDMVSDAGEEAPALQLAKLLLQCRTWAEVENAIALYEAYEDEAWKLLEPEKQRRIKSLEVVSLLEVGSRVCIDPSSWNPLSPYIGKLGTVRKVMEGGYYEVQPDGESKRISYGVEDLKPVQMPVGVGGTQGGFMLAREKPGEPDWQDRGYNREQCDSLNDGLK
;
A
#
# COMPACT_ATOMS: atom_id res chain seq x y z
N MET A 1 5.12 -70.76 -1.38
CA MET A 1 3.83 -71.48 -1.31
C MET A 1 3.18 -71.42 -2.69
N ALA A 2 2.47 -72.48 -3.09
CA ALA A 2 2.03 -72.73 -4.45
C ALA A 2 1.24 -71.58 -5.10
N ALA A 3 1.48 -71.36 -6.40
CA ALA A 3 0.75 -70.41 -7.23
C ALA A 3 -0.74 -70.78 -7.32
N PRO A 4 -1.69 -69.85 -7.06
CA PRO A 4 -3.09 -70.11 -7.33
C PRO A 4 -3.38 -69.85 -8.81
N THR A 5 -3.69 -70.91 -9.53
CA THR A 5 -4.44 -70.88 -10.77
C THR A 5 -5.91 -70.55 -10.48
N SER A 6 -6.42 -69.40 -10.94
CA SER A 6 -7.87 -69.25 -11.17
C SER A 6 -8.22 -68.13 -12.15
N THR A 7 -8.89 -68.57 -13.23
CA THR A 7 -10.06 -67.93 -13.87
C THR A 7 -9.92 -66.53 -14.47
N ASN A 8 -9.80 -66.52 -15.81
CA ASN A 8 -10.30 -65.47 -16.70
C ASN A 8 -11.74 -65.04 -16.31
N LYS A 9 -11.86 -63.96 -15.54
CA LYS A 9 -13.03 -63.08 -15.56
C LYS A 9 -12.58 -61.80 -16.25
N SER A 10 -13.30 -61.43 -17.30
CA SER A 10 -13.06 -60.21 -18.08
C SER A 10 -13.04 -58.98 -17.16
N PHE A 11 -11.84 -58.43 -16.93
CA PHE A 11 -11.57 -57.25 -16.09
C PHE A 11 -11.98 -55.91 -16.72
N PHE A 12 -12.68 -55.92 -17.85
CA PHE A 12 -12.94 -54.73 -18.66
C PHE A 12 -14.36 -54.20 -18.41
N SER A 13 -14.50 -53.24 -17.50
CA SER A 13 -15.65 -52.32 -17.46
C SER A 13 -15.47 -51.21 -18.51
N PRO A 14 -16.55 -50.57 -19.01
CA PRO A 14 -16.56 -49.81 -20.27
C PRO A 14 -16.00 -48.37 -20.17
N GLU A 15 -15.08 -48.08 -19.24
CA GLU A 15 -14.67 -46.71 -18.90
C GLU A 15 -13.51 -46.14 -19.73
N TYR A 16 -12.96 -46.91 -20.68
CA TYR A 16 -11.87 -46.46 -21.52
C TYR A 16 -11.99 -46.87 -22.99
N PHE A 17 -11.55 -45.97 -23.88
CA PHE A 17 -11.41 -46.28 -25.29
C PHE A 17 -10.21 -47.20 -25.50
N PRO A 18 -10.32 -48.27 -26.31
CA PRO A 18 -9.21 -49.20 -26.57
C PRO A 18 -7.93 -48.50 -27.04
N ALA A 19 -8.08 -47.42 -27.82
CA ALA A 19 -6.95 -46.61 -28.27
C ALA A 19 -6.17 -45.96 -27.12
N HIS A 20 -6.86 -45.48 -26.07
CA HIS A 20 -6.21 -44.87 -24.91
C HIS A 20 -5.48 -45.90 -24.06
N LEU A 21 -6.08 -47.08 -23.88
CA LEU A 21 -5.45 -48.18 -23.15
C LEU A 21 -4.21 -48.68 -23.89
N ASN A 22 -4.28 -48.86 -25.20
CA ASN A 22 -3.14 -49.24 -26.03
C ASN A 22 -2.04 -48.14 -26.01
N GLU A 23 -2.42 -46.85 -25.97
CA GLU A 23 -1.45 -45.76 -25.82
C GLU A 23 -0.64 -45.90 -24.51
N TRP A 24 -1.29 -46.31 -23.42
CA TRP A 24 -0.64 -46.50 -22.12
C TRP A 24 0.19 -47.78 -22.06
N MET A 25 -0.38 -48.90 -22.51
CA MET A 25 0.30 -50.20 -22.43
C MET A 25 1.41 -50.33 -23.46
N ASP A 26 1.06 -50.27 -24.75
CA ASP A 26 2.01 -50.51 -25.83
C ASP A 26 2.90 -49.29 -26.08
N GLY A 27 2.33 -48.10 -25.95
CA GLY A 27 3.03 -46.84 -26.20
C GLY A 27 3.88 -46.33 -25.04
N SER A 28 3.67 -46.82 -23.82
CA SER A 28 4.38 -46.33 -22.62
C SER A 28 4.81 -47.42 -21.64
N GLY A 29 4.65 -48.70 -21.98
CA GLY A 29 5.15 -49.83 -21.19
C GLY A 29 4.48 -49.98 -19.83
N ILE A 30 3.25 -49.48 -19.69
CA ILE A 30 2.50 -49.50 -18.43
C ILE A 30 1.77 -50.82 -18.31
N SER A 31 1.85 -51.47 -17.15
CA SER A 31 1.17 -52.75 -16.93
C SER A 31 -0.36 -52.59 -17.01
N PRO A 32 -1.09 -53.61 -17.49
CA PRO A 32 -2.55 -53.54 -17.61
C PRO A 32 -3.24 -53.17 -16.29
N GLU A 33 -2.73 -53.65 -15.16
CA GLU A 33 -3.30 -53.37 -13.84
C GLU A 33 -3.17 -51.90 -13.45
N ILE A 34 -1.99 -51.30 -13.66
CA ILE A 34 -1.76 -49.87 -13.35
C ILE A 34 -2.54 -48.97 -14.31
N ALA A 35 -2.60 -49.33 -15.60
CA ALA A 35 -3.35 -48.59 -16.59
C ALA A 35 -4.84 -48.58 -16.27
N CYS A 36 -5.46 -49.75 -16.03
CA CYS A 36 -6.89 -49.87 -15.72
C CYS A 36 -7.29 -49.17 -14.41
N LEU A 37 -6.39 -49.11 -13.42
CA LEU A 37 -6.68 -48.42 -12.15
C LEU A 37 -6.70 -46.89 -12.25
N ASN A 38 -5.98 -46.31 -13.21
CA ASN A 38 -5.73 -44.87 -13.26
C ASN A 38 -6.31 -44.16 -14.47
N LEU A 39 -6.43 -44.85 -15.61
CA LEU A 39 -6.88 -44.28 -16.88
C LEU A 39 -8.40 -44.21 -16.94
N LYS A 40 -8.92 -43.03 -17.31
CA LYS A 40 -10.34 -42.84 -17.65
C LYS A 40 -10.48 -42.09 -18.96
N SER A 41 -11.43 -42.49 -19.81
CA SER A 41 -11.71 -41.80 -21.08
C SER A 41 -12.90 -40.86 -20.96
N LEU A 42 -12.87 -39.74 -21.69
CA LEU A 42 -13.92 -38.73 -21.67
C LEU A 42 -14.15 -38.16 -23.07
N GLU A 43 -15.38 -38.29 -23.56
CA GLU A 43 -15.77 -37.87 -24.92
C GLU A 43 -16.53 -36.54 -24.93
N HIS A 44 -17.47 -36.37 -24.00
CA HIS A 44 -18.41 -35.26 -24.05
C HIS A 44 -17.75 -33.92 -23.70
N PRO A 45 -17.77 -32.92 -24.61
CA PRO A 45 -17.14 -31.62 -24.38
C PRO A 45 -17.57 -30.91 -23.11
N THR A 46 -18.85 -30.99 -22.73
CA THR A 46 -19.37 -30.41 -21.49
C THR A 46 -18.75 -31.04 -20.24
N LYS A 47 -18.55 -32.36 -20.24
CA LYS A 47 -17.90 -33.06 -19.12
C LYS A 47 -16.41 -32.74 -19.06
N ILE A 48 -15.76 -32.59 -20.22
CA ILE A 48 -14.34 -32.17 -20.30
C ILE A 48 -14.20 -30.73 -19.77
N ALA A 49 -15.08 -29.81 -20.18
CA ALA A 49 -15.09 -28.44 -19.66
C ALA A 49 -15.30 -28.41 -18.14
N GLN A 50 -16.21 -29.24 -17.60
CA GLN A 50 -16.41 -29.39 -16.15
C GLN A 50 -15.15 -29.92 -15.45
N LEU A 51 -14.53 -30.98 -15.98
CA LEU A 51 -13.29 -31.55 -15.42
C LEU A 51 -12.18 -30.51 -15.37
N LEU A 52 -11.96 -29.78 -16.47
CA LEU A 52 -10.92 -28.76 -16.59
C LEU A 52 -11.26 -27.47 -15.83
N SER A 53 -12.50 -27.30 -15.35
CA SER A 53 -13.03 -26.01 -14.84
C SER A 53 -12.97 -24.88 -15.87
N TRP A 54 -13.36 -25.18 -17.11
CA TRP A 54 -13.43 -24.23 -18.23
C TRP A 54 -14.90 -23.88 -18.55
N LYS A 55 -15.11 -22.69 -19.14
CA LYS A 55 -16.46 -22.26 -19.58
C LYS A 55 -17.01 -23.14 -20.70
N ALA A 56 -16.16 -23.53 -21.63
CA ALA A 56 -16.46 -24.40 -22.75
C ALA A 56 -15.19 -25.12 -23.19
N TYR A 57 -15.36 -26.26 -23.86
CA TYR A 57 -14.30 -27.04 -24.45
C TYR A 57 -14.71 -27.40 -25.89
N SER A 58 -13.81 -27.20 -26.85
CA SER A 58 -14.06 -27.42 -28.28
C SER A 58 -13.00 -28.31 -28.93
N GLY A 59 -12.23 -29.05 -28.13
CA GLY A 59 -11.26 -30.03 -28.62
C GLY A 59 -11.86 -31.42 -28.80
N THR A 60 -11.01 -32.41 -29.10
CA THR A 60 -11.41 -33.82 -29.24
C THR A 60 -11.72 -34.47 -27.90
N ALA A 61 -12.24 -35.71 -27.95
CA ALA A 61 -12.20 -36.61 -26.81
C ALA A 61 -10.75 -36.80 -26.30
N GLY A 62 -10.61 -37.43 -25.14
CA GLY A 62 -9.31 -37.75 -24.60
C GLY A 62 -9.37 -38.59 -23.34
N TRP A 63 -8.23 -38.73 -22.69
CA TRP A 63 -8.13 -39.43 -21.42
C TRP A 63 -7.67 -38.51 -20.29
N TYR A 64 -8.03 -38.86 -19.06
CA TYR A 64 -7.56 -38.19 -17.86
C TYR A 64 -7.14 -39.17 -16.77
N VAL A 65 -6.33 -38.66 -15.85
CA VAL A 65 -5.88 -39.32 -14.62
C VAL A 65 -6.14 -38.39 -13.45
N GLN A 66 -6.72 -38.92 -12.38
CA GLN A 66 -6.90 -38.22 -11.09
C GLN A 66 -5.92 -38.77 -10.07
N GLY A 67 -5.22 -37.86 -9.39
CA GLY A 67 -4.36 -38.24 -8.25
C GLY A 67 -5.17 -38.69 -7.04
N ILE A 68 -4.51 -39.41 -6.14
CA ILE A 68 -5.04 -39.72 -4.81
C ILE A 68 -4.27 -38.98 -3.72
N ASP A 69 -4.91 -38.85 -2.56
CA ASP A 69 -4.25 -38.43 -1.34
C ASP A 69 -3.34 -39.57 -0.83
N PRO A 70 -2.04 -39.32 -0.59
CA PRO A 70 -1.12 -40.37 -0.18
C PRO A 70 -1.35 -40.89 1.25
N ILE A 71 -2.08 -40.15 2.10
CA ILE A 71 -2.39 -40.53 3.48
C ILE A 71 -3.76 -41.21 3.54
N THR A 72 -4.77 -40.61 2.90
CA THR A 72 -6.16 -41.10 3.02
C THR A 72 -6.59 -42.05 1.91
N GLY A 73 -5.85 -42.12 0.80
CA GLY A 73 -6.25 -42.85 -0.40
C GLY A 73 -7.42 -42.22 -1.17
N ALA A 74 -7.98 -41.11 -0.69
CA ALA A 74 -9.13 -40.46 -1.30
C ALA A 74 -8.76 -39.83 -2.65
N SER A 75 -9.68 -39.89 -3.63
CA SER A 75 -9.52 -39.20 -4.91
C SER A 75 -9.36 -37.70 -4.70
N ARG A 76 -8.33 -37.10 -5.29
CA ARG A 76 -8.17 -35.65 -5.34
C ARG A 76 -8.86 -35.08 -6.58
N ASN A 77 -9.44 -33.90 -6.43
CA ASN A 77 -9.88 -33.10 -7.56
C ASN A 77 -8.66 -32.39 -8.18
N PHE A 78 -7.65 -33.16 -8.57
CA PHE A 78 -6.44 -32.70 -9.24
C PHE A 78 -5.90 -33.81 -10.14
N GLY A 79 -5.41 -33.45 -11.32
CA GLY A 79 -4.91 -34.44 -12.26
C GLY A 79 -4.49 -33.86 -13.61
N GLN A 80 -4.34 -34.76 -14.59
CA GLN A 80 -3.92 -34.42 -15.95
C GLN A 80 -4.91 -35.00 -16.97
N PHE A 81 -5.32 -34.17 -17.92
CA PHE A 81 -6.12 -34.54 -19.09
C PHE A 81 -5.28 -34.37 -20.36
N LYS A 82 -5.45 -35.28 -21.31
CA LYS A 82 -4.81 -35.26 -22.63
C LYS A 82 -5.87 -35.51 -23.70
N PRO A 83 -6.15 -34.55 -24.60
CA PRO A 83 -6.98 -34.81 -25.77
C PRO A 83 -6.27 -35.72 -26.78
N ASP A 84 -7.06 -36.39 -27.60
CA ASP A 84 -6.58 -37.20 -28.73
C ASP A 84 -5.77 -36.35 -29.72
N GLU A 85 -6.24 -35.13 -29.99
CA GLU A 85 -5.53 -34.15 -30.80
C GLU A 85 -5.10 -32.93 -29.97
N ALA A 86 -3.86 -32.48 -30.18
CA ALA A 86 -3.31 -31.32 -29.49
C ALA A 86 -4.06 -30.04 -29.87
N ILE A 87 -4.36 -29.18 -28.89
CA ILE A 87 -5.16 -27.96 -29.11
C ILE A 87 -4.22 -26.78 -29.39
N GLN A 88 -4.44 -26.10 -30.52
CA GLN A 88 -3.75 -24.87 -30.88
C GLN A 88 -4.51 -23.65 -30.32
N PHE A 89 -3.86 -22.86 -29.46
CA PHE A 89 -4.42 -21.61 -28.94
C PHE A 89 -3.95 -20.41 -29.77
N PRO A 90 -4.75 -19.34 -29.90
CA PRO A 90 -4.36 -18.13 -30.65
C PRO A 90 -3.07 -17.48 -30.16
N ASP A 91 -2.81 -17.56 -28.85
CA ASP A 91 -1.68 -16.88 -28.18
C ASP A 91 -0.46 -17.79 -27.95
N SER A 92 -0.42 -18.99 -28.56
CA SER A 92 0.66 -19.97 -28.35
C SER A 92 1.26 -20.41 -29.67
N ASP A 93 2.59 -20.33 -29.82
CA ASP A 93 3.28 -20.81 -31.03
C ASP A 93 3.31 -22.35 -31.17
N LYS A 94 2.88 -23.09 -30.13
CA LYS A 94 2.88 -24.56 -30.11
C LYS A 94 1.52 -25.13 -29.66
N PRO A 95 1.06 -26.24 -30.27
CA PRO A 95 -0.13 -26.96 -29.81
C PRO A 95 0.08 -27.54 -28.41
N GLN A 96 -0.89 -27.33 -27.52
CA GLN A 96 -0.86 -27.82 -26.15
C GLN A 96 -1.41 -29.27 -26.11
N LYS A 97 -0.58 -30.19 -25.59
CA LYS A 97 -0.90 -31.63 -25.52
C LYS A 97 -1.51 -32.08 -24.19
N TYR A 98 -1.22 -31.39 -23.10
CA TYR A 98 -1.64 -31.80 -21.75
C TYR A 98 -2.22 -30.62 -20.97
N PHE A 99 -3.24 -30.89 -20.17
CA PHE A 99 -3.93 -29.91 -19.33
C PHE A 99 -4.01 -30.43 -17.90
N SER A 100 -3.44 -29.68 -16.96
CA SER A 100 -3.69 -29.93 -15.54
C SER A 100 -5.07 -29.40 -15.16
N PHE A 101 -5.79 -30.12 -14.30
CA PHE A 101 -7.09 -29.68 -13.79
C PHE A 101 -7.13 -29.69 -12.26
N PRO A 102 -7.97 -28.84 -11.65
CA PRO A 102 -8.78 -27.80 -12.28
C PRO A 102 -7.95 -26.57 -12.67
N LYS A 103 -8.43 -25.79 -13.66
CA LYS A 103 -7.74 -24.58 -14.12
C LYS A 103 -7.51 -23.61 -12.96
N GLY A 104 -6.26 -23.18 -12.78
CA GLY A 104 -5.89 -22.21 -11.74
C GLY A 104 -5.69 -22.81 -10.34
N ALA A 105 -5.77 -24.13 -10.19
CA ALA A 105 -5.41 -24.79 -8.93
C ALA A 105 -3.91 -24.64 -8.61
N VAL A 106 -3.59 -24.77 -7.31
CA VAL A 106 -2.21 -24.87 -6.85
C VAL A 106 -1.59 -26.16 -7.38
N SER A 107 -0.34 -26.13 -7.83
CA SER A 107 0.37 -27.32 -8.30
C SER A 107 0.48 -28.38 -7.19
N GLU A 108 0.00 -29.59 -7.47
CA GLU A 108 0.14 -30.79 -6.62
C GLU A 108 0.88 -31.90 -7.38
N ALA A 109 1.48 -32.83 -6.63
CA ALA A 109 2.02 -34.06 -7.20
C ALA A 109 0.89 -35.07 -7.42
N ILE A 110 0.97 -35.86 -8.49
CA ILE A 110 0.01 -36.90 -8.80
C ILE A 110 0.55 -38.23 -8.27
N PHE A 111 -0.13 -38.75 -7.26
CA PHE A 111 0.05 -40.09 -6.73
C PHE A 111 -0.95 -41.03 -7.42
N LEU A 112 -0.46 -42.11 -8.01
CA LEU A 112 -1.25 -43.08 -8.76
C LEU A 112 -1.72 -44.22 -7.86
N ARG A 113 -2.84 -44.83 -8.23
CA ARG A 113 -3.34 -46.07 -7.64
C ARG A 113 -2.44 -47.24 -8.03
N ILE A 114 -2.24 -48.18 -7.12
CA ILE A 114 -1.36 -49.33 -7.31
C ILE A 114 -2.14 -50.64 -7.22
N SER A 115 -1.74 -51.65 -7.99
CA SER A 115 -2.18 -53.03 -7.79
C SER A 115 -1.35 -53.74 -6.72
N LEU A 116 -1.88 -54.83 -6.16
CA LEU A 116 -1.12 -55.66 -5.21
C LEU A 116 0.17 -56.22 -5.84
N SER A 117 0.14 -56.60 -7.12
CA SER A 117 1.31 -57.14 -7.83
C SER A 117 2.44 -56.13 -7.98
N ALA A 118 2.11 -54.87 -8.29
CA ALA A 118 3.10 -53.81 -8.40
C ALA A 118 3.66 -53.42 -7.02
N TRP A 119 2.82 -53.35 -5.98
CA TRP A 119 3.31 -53.16 -4.61
C TRP A 119 4.26 -54.29 -4.18
N TYR A 120 3.88 -55.56 -4.42
CA TYR A 120 4.75 -56.70 -4.13
C TYR A 120 6.09 -56.62 -4.88
N SER A 121 6.08 -56.21 -6.14
CA SER A 121 7.30 -56.04 -6.93
C SER A 121 8.23 -54.96 -6.33
N ILE A 122 7.67 -53.84 -5.87
CA ILE A 122 8.41 -52.77 -5.18
C ILE A 122 8.98 -53.27 -3.84
N ALA A 123 8.17 -53.96 -3.05
CA ALA A 123 8.58 -54.54 -1.77
C ALA A 123 9.75 -55.53 -1.94
N CYS A 124 9.66 -56.42 -2.93
CA CYS A 124 10.74 -57.34 -3.27
C CYS A 124 12.00 -56.62 -3.76
N ARG A 125 11.88 -55.57 -4.59
CA ARG A 125 13.02 -54.83 -5.11
C ARG A 125 13.84 -54.19 -4.00
N TYR A 126 13.18 -53.59 -3.01
CA TYR A 126 13.85 -52.85 -1.93
C TYR A 126 14.02 -53.66 -0.65
N GLY A 127 13.56 -54.92 -0.61
CA GLY A 127 13.68 -55.80 0.54
C GLY A 127 12.89 -55.33 1.77
N VAL A 128 11.78 -54.62 1.55
CA VAL A 128 10.92 -54.08 2.61
C VAL A 128 9.67 -54.94 2.73
N SER A 129 9.38 -55.43 3.93
CA SER A 129 8.19 -56.26 4.17
C SER A 129 6.90 -55.50 3.92
N MET A 130 5.94 -56.16 3.27
CA MET A 130 4.57 -55.66 3.17
C MET A 130 3.79 -55.92 4.46
N PRO A 131 2.71 -55.16 4.72
CA PRO A 131 1.76 -55.50 5.77
C PRO A 131 1.20 -56.92 5.61
N GLU A 132 0.96 -57.62 6.72
CA GLU A 132 0.45 -59.01 6.71
C GLU A 132 -0.91 -59.14 6.00
N GLN A 133 -1.70 -58.07 6.01
CA GLN A 133 -2.99 -57.99 5.32
C GLN A 133 -3.05 -56.67 4.54
N VAL A 134 -3.16 -56.76 3.22
CA VAL A 134 -3.37 -55.62 2.34
C VAL A 134 -4.81 -55.68 1.83
N GLU A 135 -5.57 -54.61 2.08
CA GLU A 135 -6.94 -54.49 1.59
C GLU A 135 -6.94 -54.16 0.09
N ILE A 136 -7.79 -54.85 -0.67
CA ILE A 136 -8.00 -54.61 -2.10
C ILE A 136 -9.45 -54.21 -2.32
N ASN A 137 -9.69 -53.06 -2.92
CA ASN A 137 -11.06 -52.60 -3.21
C ASN A 137 -11.65 -53.28 -4.46
N ASP A 138 -12.93 -53.01 -4.74
CA ASP A 138 -13.66 -53.59 -5.88
C ASP A 138 -13.04 -53.25 -7.26
N SER A 139 -12.23 -52.20 -7.33
CA SER A 139 -11.52 -51.80 -8.55
C SER A 139 -10.19 -52.53 -8.73
N GLY A 140 -9.75 -53.32 -7.74
CA GLY A 140 -8.46 -54.01 -7.75
C GLY A 140 -7.29 -53.17 -7.22
N GLU A 141 -7.55 -52.01 -6.62
CA GLU A 141 -6.53 -51.16 -6.01
C GLU A 141 -6.12 -51.73 -4.65
N ALA A 142 -4.81 -51.83 -4.42
CA ALA A 142 -4.27 -52.18 -3.11
C ALA A 142 -4.13 -50.91 -2.25
N LEU A 143 -4.94 -50.84 -1.18
CA LEU A 143 -5.06 -49.65 -0.33
C LEU A 143 -3.89 -49.54 0.66
N GLY A 144 -3.42 -48.31 0.91
CA GLY A 144 -2.38 -48.02 1.90
C GLY A 144 -0.95 -48.00 1.38
N PHE A 145 -0.72 -48.24 0.08
CA PHE A 145 0.62 -48.22 -0.51
C PHE A 145 1.40 -46.94 -0.23
N TRP A 146 0.80 -45.77 -0.42
CA TRP A 146 1.50 -44.49 -0.20
C TRP A 146 1.77 -44.20 1.28
N SER A 147 0.92 -44.67 2.20
CA SER A 147 1.21 -44.62 3.64
C SER A 147 2.41 -45.50 3.98
N TRP A 148 2.47 -46.71 3.42
CA TRP A 148 3.61 -47.60 3.56
C TRP A 148 4.90 -46.96 2.99
N VAL A 149 4.85 -46.31 1.82
CA VAL A 149 6.01 -45.56 1.28
C VAL A 149 6.44 -44.40 2.19
N LEU A 150 5.52 -43.75 2.90
CA LEU A 150 5.83 -42.69 3.87
C LEU A 150 6.50 -43.26 5.14
N GLU A 151 6.05 -44.42 5.59
CA GLU A 151 6.57 -45.12 6.77
C GLU A 151 7.95 -45.74 6.53
N HIS A 152 8.31 -46.01 5.26
CA HIS A 152 9.57 -46.61 4.84
C HIS A 152 10.46 -45.64 4.03
N PRO A 153 11.13 -44.66 4.68
CA PRO A 153 12.01 -43.71 4.02
C PRO A 153 13.26 -44.35 3.39
N GLU A 154 13.57 -45.61 3.71
CA GLU A 154 14.58 -46.42 3.04
C GLU A 154 14.24 -46.73 1.57
N ILE A 155 12.95 -46.66 1.19
CA ILE A 155 12.50 -46.88 -0.19
C ILE A 155 12.80 -45.62 -1.02
N PRO A 156 13.64 -45.70 -2.07
CA PRO A 156 13.88 -44.61 -2.99
C PRO A 156 12.60 -44.20 -3.72
N ILE A 157 12.44 -42.90 -3.96
CA ILE A 157 11.34 -42.36 -4.78
C ILE A 157 11.87 -41.77 -6.07
N SER A 158 11.13 -41.92 -7.15
CA SER A 158 11.45 -41.40 -8.48
C SER A 158 10.44 -40.33 -8.87
N ILE A 159 10.90 -39.08 -9.07
CA ILE A 159 10.04 -37.96 -9.46
C ILE A 159 10.19 -37.73 -10.97
N THR A 160 9.07 -37.75 -11.69
CA THR A 160 9.01 -37.64 -13.15
C THR A 160 8.19 -36.43 -13.60
N GLU A 161 8.42 -35.97 -14.84
CA GLU A 161 7.50 -35.06 -15.52
C GLU A 161 6.49 -35.88 -16.35
N GLY A 162 5.24 -35.91 -15.89
CA GLY A 162 4.10 -36.53 -16.57
C GLY A 162 3.66 -37.87 -15.98
N VAL A 163 2.35 -38.14 -16.05
CA VAL A 163 1.72 -39.31 -15.39
C VAL A 163 2.11 -40.65 -16.00
N LYS A 164 2.32 -40.73 -17.33
CA LYS A 164 2.69 -41.99 -18.00
C LYS A 164 4.06 -42.50 -17.57
N LYS A 165 4.99 -41.58 -17.28
CA LYS A 165 6.34 -41.90 -16.78
C LYS A 165 6.29 -42.50 -15.39
N ALA A 166 5.57 -41.85 -14.47
CA ALA A 166 5.37 -42.37 -13.13
C ALA A 166 4.66 -43.75 -13.16
N ALA A 167 3.64 -43.91 -14.00
CA ALA A 167 2.94 -45.17 -14.17
C ALA A 167 3.86 -46.29 -14.70
N CYS A 168 4.67 -45.99 -15.71
CA CYS A 168 5.67 -46.92 -16.26
C CYS A 168 6.68 -47.36 -15.19
N LEU A 169 7.21 -46.41 -14.40
CA LEU A 169 8.12 -46.71 -13.29
C LEU A 169 7.47 -47.59 -12.21
N LEU A 170 6.21 -47.32 -11.84
CA LEU A 170 5.44 -48.17 -10.91
C LEU A 170 5.27 -49.59 -11.45
N SER A 171 4.98 -49.74 -12.75
CA SER A 171 4.93 -51.05 -13.41
C SER A 171 6.28 -51.78 -13.42
N GLY A 172 7.40 -51.03 -13.49
CA GLY A 172 8.76 -51.56 -13.41
C GLY A 172 9.28 -51.85 -11.99
N GLY A 173 8.45 -51.63 -10.97
CA GLY A 173 8.80 -51.86 -9.56
C GLY A 173 9.56 -50.71 -8.89
N TYR A 174 9.43 -49.47 -9.39
CA TYR A 174 9.96 -48.24 -8.78
C TYR A 174 8.82 -47.38 -8.22
N VAL A 175 9.10 -46.58 -7.18
CA VAL A 175 8.08 -45.66 -6.63
C VAL A 175 8.04 -44.37 -7.46
N GLY A 176 7.23 -44.37 -8.53
CA GLY A 176 7.06 -43.22 -9.43
C GLY A 176 6.05 -42.19 -8.92
N ILE A 177 6.45 -40.93 -8.81
CA ILE A 177 5.58 -39.77 -8.50
C ILE A 177 5.59 -38.82 -9.70
N ALA A 178 4.41 -38.38 -10.14
CA ALA A 178 4.28 -37.52 -11.32
C ALA A 178 4.09 -36.04 -10.96
N LEU A 179 4.80 -35.18 -11.70
CA LEU A 179 4.55 -33.74 -11.76
C LEU A 179 3.86 -33.39 -13.08
N THR A 180 2.98 -32.39 -13.07
CA THR A 180 2.28 -31.92 -14.28
C THR A 180 3.12 -31.01 -15.19
N GLY A 181 4.38 -30.77 -14.83
CA GLY A 181 5.37 -30.00 -15.59
C GLY A 181 6.68 -29.86 -14.81
N VAL A 182 7.78 -29.54 -15.49
CA VAL A 182 9.13 -29.48 -14.88
C VAL A 182 9.24 -28.53 -13.68
N TRP A 183 8.50 -27.41 -13.68
CA TRP A 183 8.50 -26.42 -12.59
C TRP A 183 7.52 -26.78 -11.46
N ASN A 184 6.64 -27.77 -11.66
CA ASN A 184 5.52 -28.03 -10.75
C ASN A 184 5.90 -28.85 -9.51
N GLY A 185 7.18 -29.16 -9.29
CA GLY A 185 7.69 -29.68 -8.02
C GLY A 185 7.95 -28.59 -6.96
N GLN A 186 7.86 -27.32 -7.34
CA GLN A 186 8.12 -26.17 -6.46
C GLN A 186 7.10 -25.04 -6.60
N GLN A 187 6.98 -24.21 -5.55
CA GLN A 187 6.12 -23.04 -5.52
C GLN A 187 6.90 -21.75 -5.85
N LYS A 188 6.18 -20.69 -6.27
CA LYS A 188 6.74 -19.36 -6.60
C LYS A 188 7.60 -18.74 -5.48
N LYS A 189 7.40 -19.15 -4.22
CA LYS A 189 8.20 -18.74 -3.05
C LYS A 189 9.46 -19.57 -2.82
N ARG A 190 9.90 -20.36 -3.81
CA ARG A 190 11.12 -21.17 -3.72
C ARG A 190 11.03 -22.25 -2.62
N THR A 191 9.87 -22.89 -2.47
CA THR A 191 9.61 -23.99 -1.53
C THR A 191 9.07 -25.23 -2.25
N LEU A 192 9.30 -26.43 -1.70
CA LEU A 192 8.71 -27.67 -2.22
C LEU A 192 7.18 -27.59 -2.15
N ILE A 193 6.49 -28.19 -3.12
CA ILE A 193 5.03 -28.29 -3.05
C ILE A 193 4.59 -29.11 -1.82
N PRO A 194 3.52 -28.72 -1.12
CA PRO A 194 3.10 -29.37 0.13
C PRO A 194 2.87 -30.87 0.00
N SER A 195 2.40 -31.34 -1.16
CA SER A 195 2.15 -32.76 -1.40
C SER A 195 3.43 -33.61 -1.47
N LEU A 196 4.58 -33.03 -1.85
CA LEU A 196 5.86 -33.76 -1.85
C LEU A 196 6.55 -33.73 -0.50
N GLN A 197 6.37 -32.67 0.31
CA GLN A 197 7.10 -32.47 1.56
C GLN A 197 7.12 -33.70 2.50
N PRO A 198 6.01 -34.44 2.71
CA PRO A 198 6.01 -35.62 3.58
C PRO A 198 6.96 -36.73 3.13
N PHE A 199 7.25 -36.82 1.84
CA PHE A 199 8.13 -37.85 1.27
C PHE A 199 9.61 -37.45 1.34
N ILE A 200 9.93 -36.17 1.54
CA ILE A 200 11.31 -35.68 1.50
C ILE A 200 11.87 -35.61 2.92
N THR A 201 12.35 -36.74 3.42
CA THR A 201 12.97 -36.88 4.74
C THR A 201 14.51 -36.90 4.65
N PRO A 202 15.22 -36.46 5.71
CA PRO A 202 16.67 -36.53 5.74
C PRO A 202 17.20 -37.95 5.49
N GLY A 203 18.09 -38.11 4.51
CA GLY A 203 18.70 -39.39 4.16
C GLY A 203 17.92 -40.24 3.15
N ARG A 204 16.67 -39.91 2.80
CA ARG A 204 15.93 -40.65 1.77
C ARG A 204 16.53 -40.44 0.39
N HIS A 205 16.64 -41.51 -0.40
CA HIS A 205 17.05 -41.43 -1.81
C HIS A 205 15.93 -40.89 -2.69
N VAL A 206 16.24 -39.86 -3.49
CA VAL A 206 15.30 -39.23 -4.42
C VAL A 206 15.95 -39.14 -5.80
N ASP A 207 15.37 -39.88 -6.75
CA ASP A 207 15.80 -39.91 -8.14
C ASP A 207 14.94 -38.95 -8.96
N LEU A 208 15.58 -37.97 -9.60
CA LEU A 208 14.90 -37.10 -10.55
C LEU A 208 15.04 -37.70 -11.96
N VAL A 209 13.91 -38.06 -12.55
CA VAL A 209 13.79 -38.82 -13.81
C VAL A 209 12.98 -37.98 -14.82
N PHE A 210 13.55 -36.87 -15.27
CA PHE A 210 12.95 -36.02 -16.30
C PHE A 210 13.38 -36.50 -17.70
N ASP A 211 12.75 -35.99 -18.76
CA ASP A 211 13.06 -36.37 -20.15
C ASP A 211 14.56 -36.24 -20.48
N ALA A 212 15.11 -37.12 -21.32
CA ALA A 212 16.53 -37.08 -21.70
C ALA A 212 16.96 -35.76 -22.39
N ASP A 213 16.00 -34.94 -22.86
CA ASP A 213 16.26 -33.63 -23.43
C ASP A 213 16.67 -32.55 -22.40
N ILE A 214 16.78 -32.90 -21.10
CA ILE A 214 17.37 -32.07 -20.04
C ILE A 214 18.68 -31.41 -20.50
N LEU A 215 19.54 -32.11 -21.24
CA LEU A 215 20.85 -31.58 -21.64
C LEU A 215 20.79 -30.49 -22.72
N VAL A 216 19.66 -30.35 -23.42
CA VAL A 216 19.52 -29.46 -24.58
C VAL A 216 18.66 -28.23 -24.26
N LYS A 217 17.82 -28.29 -23.22
CA LYS A 217 16.88 -27.20 -22.85
C LYS A 217 17.26 -26.51 -21.54
N PRO A 218 17.72 -25.24 -21.59
CA PRO A 218 18.13 -24.49 -20.40
C PRO A 218 17.03 -24.34 -19.32
N GLU A 219 15.77 -24.24 -19.75
CA GLU A 219 14.62 -24.11 -18.84
C GLU A 219 14.40 -25.37 -17.98
N VAL A 220 14.55 -26.55 -18.58
CA VAL A 220 14.44 -27.85 -17.90
C VAL A 220 15.60 -28.02 -16.92
N GLN A 221 16.82 -27.65 -17.32
CA GLN A 221 17.98 -27.65 -16.42
C GLN A 221 17.78 -26.73 -15.22
N SER A 222 17.19 -25.55 -15.44
CA SER A 222 16.93 -24.58 -14.37
C SER A 222 15.90 -25.11 -13.38
N ALA A 223 14.82 -25.73 -13.87
CA ALA A 223 13.82 -26.38 -13.04
C ALA A 223 14.43 -27.52 -12.20
N LEU A 224 15.25 -28.38 -12.83
CA LEU A 224 15.89 -29.53 -12.19
C LEU A 224 16.96 -29.12 -11.17
N LYS A 225 17.77 -28.09 -11.48
CA LYS A 225 18.72 -27.48 -10.54
C LYS A 225 18.00 -26.99 -9.31
N PHE A 226 16.89 -26.29 -9.48
CA PHE A 226 16.17 -25.71 -8.37
C PHE A 226 15.45 -26.77 -7.51
N LEU A 227 14.75 -27.73 -8.14
CA LEU A 227 14.11 -28.84 -7.43
C LEU A 227 15.16 -29.68 -6.67
N GLY A 228 16.26 -30.05 -7.33
CA GLY A 228 17.36 -30.77 -6.70
C GLY A 228 17.99 -30.01 -5.53
N HIS A 229 18.09 -28.68 -5.61
CA HIS A 229 18.55 -27.85 -4.50
C HIS A 229 17.60 -27.92 -3.31
N LEU A 230 16.28 -27.78 -3.53
CA LEU A 230 15.30 -27.85 -2.46
C LEU A 230 15.28 -29.22 -1.76
N LEU A 231 15.38 -30.29 -2.53
CA LEU A 231 15.48 -31.65 -1.99
C LEU A 231 16.76 -31.86 -1.18
N ASN A 232 17.88 -31.31 -1.64
CA ASN A 232 19.16 -31.35 -0.94
C ASN A 232 19.14 -30.50 0.35
N VAL A 233 18.45 -29.34 0.35
CA VAL A 233 18.22 -28.52 1.56
C VAL A 233 17.40 -29.29 2.60
N ALA A 234 16.42 -30.09 2.15
CA ALA A 234 15.67 -31.02 3.00
C ALA A 234 16.50 -32.26 3.43
N LYS A 235 17.81 -32.29 3.09
CA LYS A 235 18.77 -33.35 3.41
C LYS A 235 18.45 -34.71 2.77
N ALA A 236 17.67 -34.76 1.69
CA ALA A 236 17.49 -35.96 0.89
C ALA A 236 18.74 -36.26 0.04
N ILE A 237 18.99 -37.53 -0.27
CA ILE A 237 20.08 -37.97 -1.15
C ILE A 237 19.57 -37.91 -2.59
N VAL A 238 19.86 -36.81 -3.28
CA VAL A 238 19.35 -36.55 -4.62
C VAL A 238 20.27 -37.14 -5.69
N ARG A 239 19.72 -37.89 -6.64
CA ARG A 239 20.41 -38.37 -7.85
C ARG A 239 19.65 -37.95 -9.09
N ILE A 240 20.38 -37.70 -10.17
CA ILE A 240 19.82 -37.36 -11.47
C ILE A 240 20.00 -38.55 -12.40
N VAL A 241 18.88 -39.06 -12.92
CA VAL A 241 18.86 -40.17 -13.88
C VAL A 241 18.92 -39.57 -15.28
N THR A 242 19.96 -39.90 -16.03
CA THR A 242 20.17 -39.42 -17.41
C THR A 242 20.58 -40.57 -18.31
N TRP A 243 20.08 -40.58 -19.55
CA TRP A 243 20.43 -41.54 -20.59
C TRP A 243 20.56 -40.82 -21.93
N ASP A 244 21.03 -41.53 -22.96
CA ASP A 244 21.14 -40.98 -24.31
C ASP A 244 19.75 -40.75 -24.91
N LEU A 245 19.50 -39.53 -25.39
CA LEU A 245 18.24 -39.13 -26.03
C LEU A 245 17.84 -40.03 -27.21
N GLN A 246 18.81 -40.66 -27.88
CA GLN A 246 18.56 -41.60 -28.99
C GLN A 246 17.87 -42.90 -28.54
N LEU A 247 17.97 -43.24 -27.25
CA LEU A 247 17.38 -44.46 -26.68
C LEU A 247 15.92 -44.27 -26.23
N GLY A 248 15.37 -43.07 -26.37
CA GLY A 248 14.02 -42.71 -25.95
C GLY A 248 13.98 -41.36 -25.25
N LYS A 249 12.93 -40.57 -25.50
CA LYS A 249 12.83 -39.23 -24.91
C LYS A 249 12.43 -39.30 -23.44
N GLY A 250 11.36 -40.02 -23.12
CA GLY A 250 10.94 -40.33 -21.76
C GLY A 250 11.47 -41.68 -21.28
N CYS A 251 11.39 -41.92 -19.96
CA CYS A 251 11.71 -43.23 -19.40
C CYS A 251 10.74 -44.32 -19.89
N ASP A 252 9.48 -43.94 -20.13
CA ASP A 252 8.46 -44.78 -20.74
C ASP A 252 8.84 -45.20 -22.17
N ASP A 253 9.28 -44.26 -23.01
CA ASP A 253 9.76 -44.58 -24.36
C ASP A 253 10.97 -45.52 -24.33
N PHE A 254 11.90 -45.28 -23.39
CA PHE A 254 13.10 -46.09 -23.23
C PHE A 254 12.75 -47.53 -22.82
N ILE A 255 11.90 -47.70 -21.81
CA ILE A 255 11.50 -49.02 -21.31
C ILE A 255 10.76 -49.81 -22.39
N VAL A 256 9.90 -49.15 -23.19
CA VAL A 256 9.24 -49.80 -24.35
C VAL A 256 10.25 -50.27 -25.38
N ALA A 257 11.25 -49.44 -25.71
CA ALA A 257 12.24 -49.75 -26.75
C ALA A 257 13.30 -50.76 -26.32
N HIS A 258 13.64 -50.80 -25.03
CA HIS A 258 14.85 -51.47 -24.53
C HIS A 258 14.64 -52.43 -23.36
N GLY A 259 13.47 -52.40 -22.73
CA GLY A 259 13.09 -53.29 -21.63
C GLY A 259 13.56 -52.83 -20.25
N GLN A 260 12.97 -53.45 -19.22
CA GLN A 260 13.17 -53.11 -17.82
C GLN A 260 14.60 -53.36 -17.31
N GLU A 261 15.27 -54.42 -17.77
CA GLU A 261 16.63 -54.76 -17.32
C GLU A 261 17.65 -53.66 -17.66
N LYS A 262 17.57 -53.11 -18.89
CA LYS A 262 18.41 -51.98 -19.30
C LYS A 262 18.07 -50.69 -18.56
N TRP A 263 16.81 -50.50 -18.19
CA TRP A 263 16.41 -49.36 -17.37
C TRP A 263 17.02 -49.44 -15.96
N ASP A 264 17.04 -50.64 -15.37
CA ASP A 264 17.66 -50.86 -14.06
C ASP A 264 19.17 -50.48 -14.09
N GLU A 265 19.87 -50.76 -15.19
CA GLU A 265 21.27 -50.28 -15.38
C GLU A 265 21.37 -48.75 -15.41
N VAL A 266 20.43 -48.06 -16.05
CA VAL A 266 20.41 -46.58 -16.11
C VAL A 266 20.20 -45.98 -14.72
N VAL A 267 19.24 -46.50 -13.95
CA VAL A 267 18.96 -46.00 -12.59
C VAL A 267 20.12 -46.32 -11.63
N ASN A 268 20.75 -47.49 -11.76
CA ASN A 268 21.91 -47.86 -10.94
C ASN A 268 23.13 -46.96 -11.20
N ASN A 269 23.25 -46.41 -12.41
CA ASN A 269 24.28 -45.46 -12.80
C ASN A 269 23.85 -43.99 -12.64
N ALA A 270 22.76 -43.71 -11.91
CA ALA A 270 22.29 -42.36 -11.67
C ALA A 270 23.37 -41.49 -11.01
N THR A 271 23.58 -40.30 -11.54
CA THR A 271 24.65 -39.41 -11.07
C THR A 271 24.19 -38.66 -9.82
N PRO A 272 24.95 -38.64 -8.70
CA PRO A 272 24.62 -37.80 -7.55
C PRO A 272 24.44 -36.34 -7.98
N TYR A 273 23.43 -35.66 -7.43
CA TYR A 273 23.09 -34.29 -7.82
C TYR A 273 24.29 -33.33 -7.76
N SER A 274 25.15 -33.47 -6.75
CA SER A 274 26.37 -32.68 -6.61
C SER A 274 27.42 -32.93 -7.70
N GLU A 275 27.50 -34.15 -8.23
CA GLU A 275 28.38 -34.51 -9.35
C GLU A 275 27.76 -34.10 -10.70
N TRP A 276 26.44 -34.26 -10.84
CA TRP A 276 25.71 -33.82 -12.02
C TRP A 276 25.80 -32.29 -12.20
N LEU A 277 25.69 -31.52 -11.11
CA LEU A 277 25.94 -30.07 -11.13
C LEU A 277 27.34 -29.74 -11.64
N LYS A 278 28.37 -30.47 -11.18
CA LYS A 278 29.76 -30.29 -11.66
C LYS A 278 29.91 -30.63 -13.15
N LYS A 279 29.28 -31.71 -13.63
CA LYS A 279 29.29 -32.10 -15.06
C LYS A 279 28.59 -31.05 -15.94
N LEU A 280 27.49 -30.49 -15.48
CA LEU A 280 26.81 -29.37 -16.16
C LEU A 280 27.70 -28.12 -16.20
N GLU A 281 28.32 -27.75 -15.08
CA GLU A 281 29.28 -26.64 -15.04
C GLU A 281 30.45 -26.89 -16.02
N GLN A 282 30.93 -28.14 -16.14
CA GLN A 282 31.97 -28.54 -17.09
C GLN A 282 31.50 -28.54 -18.57
N GLN A 283 30.24 -28.86 -18.88
CA GLN A 283 29.70 -28.78 -20.24
C GLN A 283 29.61 -27.33 -20.76
N PHE A 284 29.35 -26.35 -19.89
CA PHE A 284 29.45 -24.93 -20.25
C PHE A 284 30.91 -24.46 -20.46
N HIS A 285 31.90 -25.23 -19.97
CA HIS A 285 33.32 -25.03 -20.27
C HIS A 285 33.77 -25.75 -21.57
N GLY A 286 32.88 -26.53 -22.22
CA GLY A 286 33.17 -27.35 -23.41
C GLY A 286 33.15 -26.61 -24.76
N TYR A 287 32.71 -25.34 -24.81
CA TYR A 287 32.84 -24.47 -25.99
C TYR A 287 34.25 -23.85 -26.09
N ARG A 288 35.27 -24.66 -25.84
CA ARG A 288 36.68 -24.41 -26.18
C ARG A 288 37.28 -25.70 -26.72
N GLY A 289 36.97 -25.98 -27.98
CA GLY A 289 37.57 -27.07 -28.74
C GLY A 289 37.97 -26.58 -30.12
N ALA A 290 39.02 -25.76 -30.19
CA ALA A 290 39.97 -25.62 -31.31
C ALA A 290 40.67 -24.26 -31.21
N ASP A 291 41.66 -24.15 -30.33
CA ASP A 291 42.95 -23.60 -30.76
C ASP A 291 43.98 -23.67 -29.63
N ASN A 292 45.01 -24.47 -29.92
CA ASN A 292 46.38 -24.36 -29.47
C ASN A 292 46.67 -24.06 -27.99
N GLN A 293 47.25 -25.07 -27.35
CA GLN A 293 48.59 -24.98 -26.74
C GLN A 293 49.19 -23.56 -26.78
N ARG A 294 48.93 -22.74 -25.75
CA ARG A 294 49.81 -21.65 -25.32
C ARG A 294 49.41 -21.20 -23.91
N GLN A 295 50.36 -21.43 -23.00
CA GLN A 295 50.61 -20.75 -21.73
C GLN A 295 49.67 -21.03 -20.53
N ARG A 296 50.08 -21.99 -19.71
CA ARG A 296 50.01 -21.86 -18.24
C ARG A 296 50.87 -20.67 -17.81
N THR A 297 50.25 -19.58 -17.39
CA THR A 297 50.73 -18.64 -16.35
C THR A 297 49.63 -17.64 -16.02
N GLY A 298 49.03 -17.77 -14.83
CA GLY A 298 48.04 -16.83 -14.33
C GLY A 298 47.10 -17.52 -13.34
N LYS A 299 47.36 -17.39 -12.04
CA LYS A 299 46.36 -17.73 -11.03
C LYS A 299 45.11 -16.89 -11.29
N ILE A 300 43.93 -17.49 -11.19
CA ILE A 300 42.66 -16.76 -11.25
C ILE A 300 42.70 -15.71 -10.14
N PRO A 301 42.49 -14.42 -10.47
CA PRO A 301 42.56 -13.36 -9.46
C PRO A 301 41.54 -13.62 -8.34
N PRO A 302 41.87 -13.33 -7.08
CA PRO A 302 40.92 -13.33 -5.97
C PRO A 302 39.65 -12.52 -6.27
N ALA A 303 38.50 -13.02 -5.82
CA ALA A 303 37.19 -12.41 -6.11
C ALA A 303 37.04 -10.99 -5.56
N ASP A 304 37.70 -10.69 -4.43
CA ASP A 304 37.79 -9.35 -3.86
C ASP A 304 38.56 -8.39 -4.77
N LEU A 305 39.71 -8.79 -5.32
CA LEU A 305 40.47 -7.94 -6.24
C LEU A 305 39.68 -7.64 -7.52
N VAL A 306 39.02 -8.65 -8.08
CA VAL A 306 38.17 -8.45 -9.26
C VAL A 306 36.96 -7.57 -8.93
N ALA A 307 36.36 -7.73 -7.74
CA ALA A 307 35.31 -6.83 -7.29
C ALA A 307 35.79 -5.38 -7.14
N HIS A 308 37.02 -5.14 -6.67
CA HIS A 308 37.59 -3.79 -6.61
C HIS A 308 37.79 -3.19 -8.00
N GLU A 309 38.28 -3.97 -8.95
CA GLU A 309 38.45 -3.52 -10.35
C GLU A 309 37.10 -3.19 -10.99
N ILE A 310 36.10 -4.08 -10.86
CA ILE A 310 34.75 -3.85 -11.38
C ILE A 310 34.11 -2.65 -10.66
N ALA A 311 34.26 -2.52 -9.34
CA ALA A 311 33.73 -1.39 -8.59
C ALA A 311 34.41 -0.06 -8.97
N ALA A 312 35.67 -0.07 -9.40
CA ALA A 312 36.35 1.13 -9.88
C ALA A 312 35.86 1.52 -11.28
N GLU A 313 35.67 0.53 -12.16
CA GLU A 313 35.25 0.74 -13.56
C GLU A 313 33.76 1.09 -13.69
N TYR A 314 32.89 0.47 -12.88
CA TYR A 314 31.43 0.57 -12.99
C TYR A 314 30.79 1.36 -11.84
N ARG A 315 31.57 2.13 -11.07
CA ARG A 315 31.06 2.90 -9.91
C ARG A 315 29.90 3.83 -10.25
N GLU A 316 29.93 4.38 -11.46
CA GLU A 316 28.93 5.31 -11.97
C GLU A 316 27.72 4.60 -12.58
N GLN A 317 27.82 3.30 -12.84
CA GLN A 317 26.76 2.50 -13.46
C GLN A 317 26.07 1.54 -12.50
N LEU A 318 26.73 1.17 -11.40
CA LEU A 318 26.24 0.17 -10.45
C LEU A 318 26.28 0.71 -9.02
N ALA A 319 25.19 0.54 -8.29
CA ALA A 319 25.10 0.86 -6.86
C ALA A 319 24.19 -0.16 -6.15
N PHE A 320 24.39 -0.38 -4.86
CA PHE A 320 23.48 -1.19 -4.04
C PHE A 320 22.75 -0.30 -3.04
N ASN A 321 21.43 -0.20 -3.15
CA ASN A 321 20.59 0.60 -2.26
C ASN A 321 20.20 -0.23 -1.02
N ASP A 322 20.77 0.12 0.14
CA ASP A 322 20.54 -0.59 1.40
C ASP A 322 19.13 -0.38 1.97
N GLU A 323 18.50 0.77 1.70
CA GLU A 323 17.17 1.12 2.25
C GLU A 323 16.08 0.17 1.75
N ILE A 324 16.15 -0.19 0.46
CA ILE A 324 15.21 -1.10 -0.19
C ILE A 324 15.80 -2.50 -0.40
N GLY A 325 17.12 -2.68 -0.23
CA GLY A 325 17.81 -3.96 -0.36
C GLY A 325 17.96 -4.46 -1.80
N TYR A 326 18.08 -3.56 -2.77
CA TYR A 326 18.21 -3.89 -4.19
C TYR A 326 19.48 -3.32 -4.82
N TRP A 327 19.91 -3.97 -5.90
CA TRP A 327 20.86 -3.37 -6.82
C TRP A 327 20.18 -2.31 -7.67
N MET A 328 20.92 -1.28 -8.02
CA MET A 328 20.52 -0.20 -8.89
C MET A 328 21.52 -0.14 -10.06
N ARG A 329 21.01 0.01 -11.28
CA ARG A 329 21.84 0.20 -12.47
C ARG A 329 21.43 1.46 -13.21
N TYR A 330 22.42 2.29 -13.50
CA TYR A 330 22.23 3.54 -14.24
C TYR A 330 22.02 3.25 -15.73
N GLU A 331 21.05 3.92 -16.33
CA GLU A 331 20.64 3.79 -17.73
C GLU A 331 20.26 2.38 -18.17
N ALA A 332 19.72 1.58 -17.23
CA ALA A 332 19.34 0.20 -17.49
C ALA A 332 18.10 0.07 -18.40
N ASP A 333 17.01 0.74 -18.01
CA ASP A 333 15.75 0.72 -18.77
C ASP A 333 15.57 2.01 -19.59
N ASN A 334 16.01 3.13 -19.03
CA ASN A 334 15.82 4.46 -19.59
C ASN A 334 17.11 5.30 -19.41
N PRO A 335 17.51 6.10 -20.42
CA PRO A 335 18.65 7.00 -20.28
C PRO A 335 18.51 7.93 -19.08
N GLY A 336 19.63 8.26 -18.43
CA GLY A 336 19.65 9.28 -17.38
C GLY A 336 19.16 8.89 -15.99
N ILE A 337 18.59 7.69 -15.78
CA ILE A 337 18.02 7.28 -14.49
C ILE A 337 18.56 5.94 -13.98
N TRP A 338 18.37 5.68 -12.69
CA TRP A 338 18.70 4.43 -12.03
C TRP A 338 17.48 3.50 -11.95
N SER A 339 17.62 2.27 -12.46
CA SER A 339 16.61 1.22 -12.35
C SER A 339 16.98 0.15 -11.33
N ILE A 340 15.98 -0.50 -10.77
CA ILE A 340 16.15 -1.65 -9.87
C ILE A 340 16.63 -2.87 -10.67
N GLU A 341 17.62 -3.57 -10.14
CA GLU A 341 18.14 -4.82 -10.69
C GLU A 341 18.03 -5.98 -9.69
N THR A 342 17.78 -7.17 -10.22
CA THR A 342 17.72 -8.39 -9.42
C THR A 342 19.13 -8.92 -9.13
N ASN A 343 19.28 -9.66 -8.02
CA ASN A 343 20.57 -10.29 -7.72
C ASN A 343 20.98 -11.27 -8.83
N GLU A 344 20.02 -12.01 -9.37
CA GLU A 344 20.25 -12.95 -10.47
C GLU A 344 20.76 -12.25 -11.74
N TYR A 345 20.18 -11.09 -12.08
CA TYR A 345 20.63 -10.33 -13.25
C TYR A 345 22.01 -9.69 -13.01
N MET A 346 22.27 -9.21 -11.80
CA MET A 346 23.61 -8.71 -11.42
C MET A 346 24.69 -9.78 -11.51
N GLU A 347 24.41 -11.01 -11.07
CA GLU A 347 25.35 -12.12 -11.27
C GLU A 347 25.58 -12.43 -12.76
N SER A 348 24.56 -12.31 -13.60
CA SER A 348 24.68 -12.42 -15.06
C SER A 348 25.56 -11.32 -15.68
N ILE A 349 25.41 -10.06 -15.23
CA ILE A 349 26.26 -8.94 -15.65
C ILE A 349 27.72 -9.22 -15.26
N VAL A 350 27.97 -9.59 -14.00
CA VAL A 350 29.32 -9.89 -13.53
C VAL A 350 29.93 -11.06 -14.29
N ALA A 351 29.16 -12.14 -14.55
CA ALA A 351 29.64 -13.26 -15.35
C ALA A 351 30.09 -12.84 -16.76
N LYS A 352 29.34 -11.95 -17.43
CA LYS A 352 29.72 -11.39 -18.74
C LYS A 352 30.97 -10.52 -18.66
N ILE A 353 31.11 -9.69 -17.63
CA ILE A 353 32.30 -8.86 -17.41
C ILE A 353 33.53 -9.75 -17.22
N LEU A 354 33.44 -10.78 -16.37
CA LEU A 354 34.53 -11.75 -16.16
C LEU A 354 34.94 -12.43 -17.47
N ASP A 355 33.97 -12.87 -18.26
CA ASP A 355 34.21 -13.49 -19.57
C ASP A 355 34.95 -12.55 -20.54
N SER A 356 34.56 -11.26 -20.56
CA SER A 356 35.18 -10.21 -21.38
C SER A 356 36.60 -9.87 -20.94
N LYS A 357 36.89 -9.91 -19.63
CA LYS A 357 38.23 -9.74 -19.06
C LYS A 357 39.12 -10.98 -19.24
N GLY A 358 38.62 -12.02 -19.92
CA GLY A 358 39.32 -13.28 -20.11
C GLY A 358 39.45 -14.12 -18.83
N ILE A 359 38.75 -13.73 -17.75
CA ILE A 359 38.70 -14.46 -16.48
C ILE A 359 37.69 -15.60 -16.64
N ARG A 360 38.17 -16.71 -17.19
CA ARG A 360 37.39 -17.92 -17.45
C ARG A 360 37.99 -19.10 -16.69
N GLY A 361 37.19 -20.13 -16.43
CA GLY A 361 37.67 -21.34 -15.76
C GLY A 361 37.83 -21.22 -14.24
N TYR A 362 37.09 -20.32 -13.58
CA TYR A 362 37.03 -20.17 -12.12
C TYR A 362 36.33 -21.33 -11.39
N GLY A 363 35.92 -22.37 -12.11
CA GLY A 363 35.54 -23.68 -11.57
C GLY A 363 34.12 -23.76 -11.01
N SER A 364 33.68 -22.78 -10.22
CA SER A 364 32.34 -22.76 -9.60
C SER A 364 31.66 -21.40 -9.75
N TYR A 365 30.35 -21.39 -9.96
CA TYR A 365 29.54 -20.18 -9.98
C TYR A 365 29.61 -19.38 -8.66
N SER A 366 29.98 -20.04 -7.55
CA SER A 366 30.26 -19.37 -6.27
C SER A 366 31.30 -18.26 -6.36
N TYR A 367 32.23 -18.32 -7.33
CA TYR A 367 33.17 -17.23 -7.60
C TYR A 367 32.43 -15.96 -8.04
N VAL A 368 31.48 -16.06 -8.97
CA VAL A 368 30.63 -14.94 -9.43
C VAL A 368 29.81 -14.39 -8.27
N THR A 369 29.15 -15.26 -7.51
CA THR A 369 28.38 -14.86 -6.33
C THR A 369 29.26 -14.15 -5.30
N ASN A 370 30.51 -14.59 -5.10
CA ASN A 370 31.45 -13.93 -4.19
C ASN A 370 31.92 -12.58 -4.73
N VAL A 371 32.15 -12.43 -6.04
CA VAL A 371 32.42 -11.13 -6.67
C VAL A 371 31.23 -10.19 -6.43
N VAL A 372 29.99 -10.62 -6.69
CA VAL A 372 28.78 -9.81 -6.43
C VAL A 372 28.64 -9.44 -4.95
N LYS A 373 28.92 -10.36 -4.01
CA LYS A 373 28.90 -10.06 -2.57
C LYS A 373 29.94 -8.99 -2.20
N ASN A 374 31.16 -9.07 -2.73
CA ASN A 374 32.19 -8.06 -2.50
C ASN A 374 31.82 -6.73 -3.16
N LEU A 375 31.29 -6.75 -4.39
CA LEU A 375 30.77 -5.57 -5.07
C LEU A 375 29.69 -4.89 -4.25
N ARG A 376 28.80 -5.66 -3.60
CA ARG A 376 27.76 -5.12 -2.74
C ARG A 376 28.37 -4.28 -1.63
N VAL A 377 29.42 -4.77 -0.98
CA VAL A 377 30.13 -4.05 0.09
C VAL A 377 30.80 -2.78 -0.46
N LEU A 378 31.35 -2.83 -1.67
CA LEU A 378 32.07 -1.71 -2.29
C LEU A 378 31.16 -0.61 -2.86
N LEU A 379 29.96 -0.98 -3.30
CA LEU A 379 29.02 -0.10 -4.01
C LEU A 379 27.75 0.20 -3.19
N ILE A 380 27.76 -0.14 -1.89
CA ILE A 380 26.62 0.13 -1.00
C ILE A 380 26.40 1.63 -0.81
N LYS A 381 25.14 2.03 -0.93
CA LYS A 381 24.63 3.35 -0.60
C LYS A 381 23.67 3.19 0.56
N ARG A 382 24.04 3.76 1.71
CA ARG A 382 23.24 3.69 2.94
C ARG A 382 21.90 4.42 2.80
N LYS A 383 21.91 5.56 2.10
CA LYS A 383 20.72 6.37 1.81
C LYS A 383 20.71 6.71 0.32
N TRP A 384 19.53 6.65 -0.29
CA TRP A 384 19.32 7.05 -1.66
C TRP A 384 18.73 8.45 -1.72
N VAL A 385 19.61 9.45 -1.84
CA VAL A 385 19.20 10.86 -1.84
C VAL A 385 18.91 11.29 -3.26
N GLU A 386 17.63 11.40 -3.58
CA GLU A 386 17.14 11.89 -4.85
C GLU A 386 16.76 13.37 -4.70
N PRO A 387 17.21 14.25 -5.63
CA PRO A 387 16.87 15.67 -5.63
C PRO A 387 15.36 15.92 -5.64
N SER A 388 14.96 17.06 -5.07
CA SER A 388 13.56 17.43 -5.12
C SER A 388 13.14 17.72 -6.57
N PRO A 389 11.96 17.28 -7.00
CA PRO A 389 11.35 17.71 -8.26
C PRO A 389 11.09 19.22 -8.36
N LYS A 390 11.20 19.95 -7.23
CA LYS A 390 11.23 21.42 -7.20
C LYS A 390 12.55 22.00 -7.70
N GLU A 391 13.61 21.21 -7.66
CA GLU A 391 14.98 21.60 -8.01
C GLU A 391 15.36 21.02 -9.38
N LEU A 392 15.19 19.71 -9.57
CA LEU A 392 15.60 18.98 -10.77
C LEU A 392 14.45 18.11 -11.30
N LEU A 393 14.09 18.34 -12.57
CA LEU A 393 13.09 17.56 -13.29
C LEU A 393 13.75 16.72 -14.40
N PRO A 394 13.75 15.38 -14.30
CA PRO A 394 14.31 14.51 -15.33
C PRO A 394 13.41 14.42 -16.57
N PHE A 395 13.97 14.71 -17.74
CA PHE A 395 13.40 14.48 -19.08
C PHE A 395 14.26 13.46 -19.84
N ARG A 396 13.76 12.94 -20.97
CA ARG A 396 14.52 11.98 -21.79
C ARG A 396 15.84 12.55 -22.30
N ASN A 397 15.89 13.83 -22.66
CA ASN A 397 17.05 14.51 -23.23
C ASN A 397 17.96 15.22 -22.20
N GLY A 398 17.64 15.17 -20.90
CA GLY A 398 18.45 15.79 -19.85
C GLY A 398 17.66 16.06 -18.58
N VAL A 399 18.27 16.79 -17.65
CA VAL A 399 17.65 17.17 -16.37
C VAL A 399 17.44 18.67 -16.34
N LEU A 400 16.19 19.11 -16.25
CA LEU A 400 15.85 20.52 -16.15
C LEU A 400 16.08 21.02 -14.73
N GLU A 401 16.95 22.00 -14.58
CA GLU A 401 17.07 22.79 -13.36
C GLU A 401 15.91 23.81 -13.31
N VAL A 402 14.96 23.57 -12.40
CA VAL A 402 13.67 24.28 -12.38
C VAL A 402 13.82 25.76 -12.07
N SER A 403 14.79 26.13 -11.23
CA SER A 403 15.03 27.52 -10.82
C SER A 403 15.59 28.38 -11.94
N THR A 404 16.47 27.82 -12.80
CA THR A 404 17.13 28.54 -13.88
C THR A 404 16.50 28.30 -15.24
N GLY A 405 15.67 27.27 -15.38
CA GLY A 405 15.14 26.78 -16.66
C GLY A 405 16.19 26.14 -17.56
N LYS A 406 17.38 25.83 -17.03
CA LYS A 406 18.49 25.28 -17.82
C LYS A 406 18.40 23.76 -17.89
N LEU A 407 18.50 23.22 -19.10
CA LEU A 407 18.64 21.77 -19.31
C LEU A 407 20.10 21.35 -19.08
N LEU A 408 20.34 20.57 -18.04
CA LEU A 408 21.62 19.97 -17.69
C LEU A 408 21.76 18.56 -18.31
N PRO A 409 22.98 18.10 -18.60
CA PRO A 409 23.18 16.71 -19.02
C PRO A 409 22.82 15.76 -17.88
N HIS A 410 22.42 14.54 -18.26
CA HIS A 410 22.24 13.44 -17.33
C HIS A 410 23.51 13.14 -16.54
N SER A 411 23.35 12.79 -15.26
CA SER A 411 24.45 12.40 -14.39
C SER A 411 24.00 11.33 -13.40
N PRO A 412 24.76 10.23 -13.25
CA PRO A 412 24.49 9.22 -12.23
C PRO A 412 24.51 9.80 -10.81
N GLY A 413 25.27 10.89 -10.60
CA GLY A 413 25.36 11.59 -9.32
C GLY A 413 24.05 12.22 -8.84
N TYR A 414 23.07 12.42 -9.72
CA TYR A 414 21.75 12.90 -9.32
C TYR A 414 20.87 11.81 -8.69
N HIS A 415 21.23 10.53 -8.83
CA HIS A 415 20.46 9.41 -8.23
C HIS A 415 18.96 9.38 -8.61
N LEU A 416 18.59 9.98 -9.75
CA LEU A 416 17.20 10.03 -10.23
C LEU A 416 16.73 8.62 -10.59
N THR A 417 15.51 8.27 -10.15
CA THR A 417 14.90 6.93 -10.34
C THR A 417 13.68 6.96 -11.26
N TRP A 418 13.32 8.14 -11.74
CA TRP A 418 12.19 8.39 -12.61
C TRP A 418 12.53 9.47 -13.63
N GLN A 419 11.76 9.54 -14.71
CA GLN A 419 11.83 10.62 -15.70
C GLN A 419 10.47 10.88 -16.33
N LEU A 420 10.30 12.07 -16.89
CA LEU A 420 9.18 12.40 -17.77
C LEU A 420 9.37 11.71 -19.13
N PRO A 421 8.31 11.14 -19.74
CA PRO A 421 8.40 10.32 -20.94
C PRO A 421 8.53 11.15 -22.23
N ARG A 422 9.17 12.32 -22.18
CA ARG A 422 9.34 13.24 -23.30
C ARG A 422 10.65 14.02 -23.18
N ASP A 423 11.09 14.58 -24.30
CA ASP A 423 12.18 15.55 -24.33
C ASP A 423 11.65 16.91 -23.88
N HIS A 424 12.50 17.71 -23.23
CA HIS A 424 12.21 19.10 -22.94
C HIS A 424 12.54 19.97 -24.15
N ASP A 425 11.55 20.71 -24.67
CA ASP A 425 11.75 21.78 -25.66
C ASP A 425 11.33 23.14 -25.06
N PRO A 426 12.27 24.07 -24.80
CA PRO A 426 11.93 25.39 -24.26
C PRO A 426 11.10 26.26 -25.22
N ASN A 427 10.94 25.86 -26.48
CA ASN A 427 10.19 26.62 -27.50
C ASN A 427 8.73 26.18 -27.64
N GLY A 428 8.31 25.10 -26.98
CA GLY A 428 6.92 24.68 -26.95
C GLY A 428 6.02 25.75 -26.35
N ARG A 429 5.11 26.33 -27.15
CA ARG A 429 4.17 27.38 -26.72
C ARG A 429 2.70 27.08 -26.96
N ASN A 430 2.38 26.17 -27.88
CA ASN A 430 1.00 25.89 -28.26
C ASN A 430 0.45 24.67 -27.49
N TRP A 431 -0.56 24.91 -26.66
CA TRP A 431 -1.32 23.89 -25.96
C TRP A 431 -2.84 24.12 -26.06
N SER A 432 -3.28 24.69 -27.20
CA SER A 432 -4.65 25.16 -27.42
C SER A 432 -5.74 24.09 -27.24
N ARG A 433 -5.48 22.81 -27.53
CA ARG A 433 -6.47 21.74 -27.35
C ARG A 433 -6.58 21.33 -25.91
N ILE A 434 -5.46 21.28 -25.18
CA ILE A 434 -5.46 21.09 -23.73
C ILE A 434 -6.17 22.27 -23.07
N GLU A 435 -5.92 23.49 -23.52
CA GLU A 435 -6.59 24.70 -23.03
C GLU A 435 -8.11 24.62 -23.21
N ALA A 436 -8.57 24.36 -24.43
CA ALA A 436 -9.99 24.22 -24.74
C ALA A 436 -10.65 23.08 -23.94
N PHE A 437 -9.91 22.00 -23.65
CA PHE A 437 -10.38 20.93 -22.77
C PHE A 437 -10.52 21.40 -21.31
N LEU A 438 -9.55 22.15 -20.77
CA LEU A 438 -9.65 22.69 -19.42
C LEU A 438 -10.75 23.74 -19.31
N ASP A 439 -10.96 24.58 -20.33
CA ASP A 439 -12.10 25.50 -20.42
C ASP A 439 -13.43 24.73 -20.40
N HIS A 440 -13.52 23.63 -21.15
CA HIS A 440 -14.71 22.77 -21.15
C HIS A 440 -14.96 22.13 -19.77
N LEU A 441 -13.91 21.57 -19.14
CA LEU A 441 -13.99 20.89 -17.84
C LEU A 441 -14.38 21.87 -16.72
N SER A 442 -13.88 23.10 -16.79
CA SER A 442 -14.19 24.18 -15.85
C SER A 442 -15.48 24.94 -16.16
N HIS A 443 -16.22 24.58 -17.21
CA HIS A 443 -17.37 25.35 -17.72
C HIS A 443 -17.04 26.83 -18.00
N GLY A 444 -15.80 27.12 -18.39
CA GLY A 444 -15.31 28.48 -18.61
C GLY A 444 -15.01 29.26 -17.33
N ASN A 445 -15.18 28.67 -16.14
CA ASN A 445 -14.80 29.32 -14.88
C ASN A 445 -13.27 29.37 -14.76
N ALA A 446 -12.72 30.58 -14.85
CA ALA A 446 -11.28 30.82 -14.82
C ALA A 446 -10.61 30.35 -13.51
N ALA A 447 -11.28 30.47 -12.37
CA ALA A 447 -10.73 30.06 -11.07
C ALA A 447 -10.64 28.51 -10.95
N ILE A 448 -11.63 27.79 -11.49
CA ILE A 448 -11.57 26.32 -11.57
C ILE A 448 -10.47 25.88 -12.52
N LYS A 449 -10.37 26.49 -13.72
CA LYS A 449 -9.26 26.22 -14.66
C LYS A 449 -7.91 26.45 -14.00
N GLU A 450 -7.76 27.56 -13.29
CA GLU A 450 -6.53 27.90 -12.56
C GLU A 450 -6.20 26.87 -11.48
N THR A 451 -7.21 26.39 -10.75
CA THR A 451 -7.05 25.31 -9.76
C THR A 451 -6.53 24.02 -10.40
N LEU A 452 -7.05 23.64 -11.56
CA LEU A 452 -6.61 22.46 -12.31
C LEU A 452 -5.17 22.62 -12.82
N LEU A 453 -4.80 23.80 -13.34
CA LEU A 453 -3.43 24.13 -13.78
C LEU A 453 -2.44 24.09 -12.61
N CYS A 454 -2.79 24.71 -11.48
CA CYS A 454 -2.01 24.66 -10.26
C CYS A 454 -1.84 23.22 -9.75
N PHE A 455 -2.88 22.38 -9.87
CA PHE A 455 -2.77 20.97 -9.51
C PHE A 455 -1.83 20.19 -10.45
N CYS A 456 -1.84 20.47 -11.76
CA CYS A 456 -0.84 19.92 -12.68
C CYS A 456 0.60 20.31 -12.28
N ASN A 457 0.82 21.56 -11.85
CA ASN A 457 2.12 22.01 -11.33
C ASN A 457 2.51 21.24 -10.07
N ALA A 458 1.58 21.11 -9.13
CA ALA A 458 1.77 20.38 -7.89
C ALA A 458 2.16 18.91 -8.14
N VAL A 459 1.57 18.27 -9.14
CA VAL A 459 1.91 16.89 -9.56
C VAL A 459 3.34 16.81 -10.11
N LEU A 460 3.73 17.72 -11.02
CA LEU A 460 5.08 17.76 -11.58
C LEU A 460 6.14 17.96 -10.47
N LYS A 461 5.93 18.98 -9.62
CA LYS A 461 6.88 19.37 -8.56
C LYS A 461 6.78 18.53 -7.28
N GLY A 462 5.80 17.62 -7.17
CA GLY A 462 5.60 16.78 -5.98
C GLY A 462 5.31 17.59 -4.73
N ARG A 463 4.30 18.46 -4.79
CA ARG A 463 3.92 19.40 -3.72
C ARG A 463 3.19 18.72 -2.55
N LYS A 464 3.77 17.66 -1.99
CA LYS A 464 3.24 16.97 -0.81
C LYS A 464 3.09 17.89 0.41
N ASP A 465 3.89 18.95 0.48
CA ASP A 465 3.87 19.99 1.52
C ASP A 465 2.52 20.70 1.66
N LEU A 466 1.68 20.66 0.62
CA LEU A 466 0.34 21.25 0.66
C LEU A 466 -0.64 20.44 1.52
N HIS A 467 -0.38 19.15 1.75
CA HIS A 467 -1.32 18.21 2.39
C HIS A 467 -2.72 18.23 1.74
N LYS A 468 -2.77 18.39 0.41
CA LYS A 468 -3.99 18.45 -0.39
C LYS A 468 -4.09 17.29 -1.38
N PHE A 469 -5.32 16.90 -1.70
CA PHE A 469 -5.64 16.03 -2.83
C PHE A 469 -6.80 16.60 -3.64
N LEU A 470 -6.83 16.32 -4.94
CA LEU A 470 -7.91 16.77 -5.83
C LEU A 470 -9.00 15.70 -5.89
N HIS A 471 -10.25 16.12 -5.72
CA HIS A 471 -11.44 15.29 -5.90
C HIS A 471 -12.30 15.86 -7.02
N LEU A 472 -12.28 15.20 -8.17
CA LEU A 472 -13.20 15.51 -9.27
C LEU A 472 -14.49 14.72 -9.10
N ILE A 473 -15.60 15.43 -9.02
CA ILE A 473 -16.93 14.85 -8.79
C ILE A 473 -17.91 15.27 -9.88
N GLY A 474 -18.75 14.34 -10.35
CA GLY A 474 -19.81 14.64 -11.32
C GLY A 474 -20.17 13.44 -12.18
N LEU A 475 -21.18 13.53 -13.04
CA LEU A 475 -21.67 12.39 -13.82
C LEU A 475 -20.65 11.85 -14.84
N GLY A 476 -20.87 10.63 -15.34
CA GLY A 476 -20.04 10.04 -16.39
C GLY A 476 -20.03 10.87 -17.67
N GLY A 477 -18.87 10.93 -18.35
CA GLY A 477 -18.74 11.64 -19.63
C GLY A 477 -18.50 13.15 -19.51
N THR A 478 -18.11 13.64 -18.33
CA THR A 478 -17.83 15.07 -18.07
C THR A 478 -16.36 15.49 -18.18
N GLY A 479 -15.48 14.57 -18.61
CA GLY A 479 -14.05 14.85 -18.77
C GLY A 479 -13.17 14.52 -17.57
N LYS A 480 -13.72 14.13 -16.40
CA LYS A 480 -12.96 13.70 -15.20
C LYS A 480 -11.85 12.68 -15.50
N GLY A 481 -12.23 11.59 -16.18
CA GLY A 481 -11.28 10.55 -16.54
C GLY A 481 -10.26 11.01 -17.59
N THR A 482 -10.64 11.95 -18.47
CA THR A 482 -9.71 12.57 -19.43
C THR A 482 -8.68 13.43 -18.71
N PHE A 483 -9.05 14.17 -17.66
CA PHE A 483 -8.10 14.93 -16.85
C PHE A 483 -7.11 14.02 -16.10
N GLY A 484 -7.59 12.92 -15.51
CA GLY A 484 -6.71 11.91 -14.91
C GLY A 484 -5.71 11.32 -15.92
N ARG A 485 -6.14 11.11 -17.17
CA ARG A 485 -5.24 10.68 -18.25
C ARG A 485 -4.30 11.78 -18.73
N LEU A 486 -4.72 13.04 -18.80
CA LEU A 486 -3.83 14.17 -19.08
C LEU A 486 -2.71 14.26 -18.04
N LEU A 487 -3.03 14.12 -16.75
CA LEU A 487 -2.02 14.02 -15.71
C LEU A 487 -1.11 12.80 -15.90
N THR A 488 -1.66 11.68 -16.38
CA THR A 488 -0.90 10.48 -16.67
C THR A 488 0.09 10.67 -17.81
N ASP A 489 -0.32 11.33 -18.88
CA ASP A 489 0.55 11.65 -20.02
C ASP A 489 1.56 12.75 -19.62
N LEU A 490 1.19 13.64 -18.69
CA LEU A 490 2.05 14.69 -18.17
C LEU A 490 3.22 14.14 -17.36
N ILE A 491 3.07 13.10 -16.54
CA ILE A 491 4.18 12.52 -15.76
C ILE A 491 4.70 11.20 -16.30
N GLY A 492 3.93 10.49 -17.13
CA GLY A 492 4.22 9.14 -17.62
C GLY A 492 3.62 8.05 -16.75
N SER A 493 3.21 6.95 -17.40
CA SER A 493 2.56 5.79 -16.77
C SER A 493 3.41 5.12 -15.69
N ASP A 494 4.74 5.13 -15.85
CA ASP A 494 5.68 4.52 -14.90
C ASP A 494 5.72 5.27 -13.56
N ASN A 495 5.26 6.52 -13.55
CA ASN A 495 5.29 7.40 -12.38
C ASN A 495 3.95 7.42 -11.62
N ILE A 496 3.00 6.59 -12.02
CA ILE A 496 1.66 6.52 -11.42
C ILE A 496 1.43 5.19 -10.71
N TYR A 497 0.62 5.26 -9.66
CA TYR A 497 -0.07 4.11 -9.12
C TYR A 497 -1.59 4.32 -9.14
N SER A 498 -2.31 3.30 -9.59
CA SER A 498 -3.77 3.29 -9.64
C SER A 498 -4.29 2.20 -8.73
N THR A 499 -5.23 2.52 -7.84
CA THR A 499 -5.83 1.57 -6.90
C THR A 499 -7.22 2.07 -6.48
N THR A 500 -7.91 1.31 -5.62
CA THR A 500 -9.17 1.72 -5.01
C THR A 500 -8.96 2.16 -3.56
N LEU A 501 -9.86 2.99 -3.00
CA LEU A 501 -9.78 3.35 -1.59
C LEU A 501 -9.98 2.13 -0.67
N GLU A 502 -10.80 1.17 -1.11
CA GLU A 502 -11.03 -0.09 -0.41
C GLU A 502 -9.73 -0.89 -0.30
N ASP A 503 -9.04 -1.13 -1.43
CA ASP A 503 -7.78 -1.87 -1.45
C ASP A 503 -6.69 -1.12 -0.67
N TRP A 504 -6.53 0.19 -0.93
CA TRP A 504 -5.53 1.00 -0.24
C TRP A 504 -5.67 0.91 1.29
N CYS A 505 -6.90 0.99 1.79
CA CYS A 505 -7.16 0.92 3.22
C CYS A 505 -7.10 -0.53 3.74
N GLY A 506 -7.68 -1.49 3.03
CA GLY A 506 -7.90 -2.87 3.47
C GLY A 506 -6.70 -3.80 3.29
N ASN A 507 -5.91 -3.61 2.23
CA ASN A 507 -4.80 -4.50 1.88
C ASN A 507 -3.46 -3.94 2.40
N ARG A 508 -2.69 -4.77 3.10
CA ARG A 508 -1.39 -4.41 3.67
C ARG A 508 -0.26 -4.30 2.64
N PHE A 509 -0.46 -4.84 1.44
CA PHE A 509 0.55 -4.86 0.38
C PHE A 509 0.41 -3.70 -0.62
N GLU A 510 -0.74 -3.01 -0.65
CA GLU A 510 -1.02 -1.93 -1.62
C GLU A 510 -0.08 -0.74 -1.47
N ALA A 511 0.23 -0.37 -0.23
CA ALA A 511 1.06 0.78 0.07
C ALA A 511 2.48 0.67 -0.51
N ALA A 512 3.00 -0.54 -0.74
CA ALA A 512 4.32 -0.69 -1.35
C ALA A 512 4.37 -0.21 -2.81
N ASN A 513 3.25 -0.30 -3.54
CA ASN A 513 3.20 0.04 -4.95
C ASN A 513 3.16 1.55 -5.24
N ALA A 514 2.81 2.36 -4.23
CA ALA A 514 2.89 3.82 -4.31
C ALA A 514 4.27 4.38 -3.94
N TYR A 515 5.20 3.53 -3.48
CA TYR A 515 6.58 3.95 -3.20
C TYR A 515 7.25 4.48 -4.47
N LYS A 516 7.87 5.67 -4.37
CA LYS A 516 8.53 6.38 -5.48
C LYS A 516 7.60 6.75 -6.66
N LYS A 517 6.28 6.65 -6.50
CA LYS A 517 5.32 7.16 -7.46
C LYS A 517 5.05 8.65 -7.22
N ARG A 518 4.69 9.36 -8.27
CA ARG A 518 4.48 10.81 -8.29
C ARG A 518 3.00 11.18 -8.16
N LEU A 519 2.12 10.28 -8.58
CA LEU A 519 0.67 10.43 -8.45
C LEU A 519 0.02 9.09 -8.11
N VAL A 520 -0.87 9.10 -7.12
CA VAL A 520 -1.78 8.00 -6.82
C VAL A 520 -3.17 8.42 -7.29
N VAL A 521 -3.81 7.58 -8.10
CA VAL A 521 -5.13 7.84 -8.67
C VAL A 521 -6.13 6.80 -8.20
N PHE A 522 -7.27 7.28 -7.71
CA PHE A 522 -8.43 6.49 -7.35
C PHE A 522 -9.52 6.73 -8.40
N TRP A 523 -9.75 5.74 -9.27
CA TRP A 523 -10.66 5.85 -10.41
C TRP A 523 -12.07 5.40 -10.05
N ASP A 524 -13.05 6.23 -10.37
CA ASP A 524 -14.48 5.92 -10.27
C ASP A 524 -14.87 5.31 -8.90
N GLU A 525 -14.47 6.00 -7.83
CA GLU A 525 -14.74 5.57 -6.47
C GLU A 525 -16.23 5.61 -6.11
N ASP A 526 -16.65 4.57 -5.39
CA ASP A 526 -17.96 4.48 -4.75
C ASP A 526 -17.91 4.97 -3.30
N LYS A 527 -19.09 5.02 -2.66
CA LYS A 527 -19.23 5.44 -1.27
C LYS A 527 -18.36 4.59 -0.33
N GLN A 528 -17.42 5.23 0.34
CA GLN A 528 -16.48 4.56 1.24
C GLN A 528 -17.02 4.50 2.66
N THR A 529 -17.15 3.28 3.20
CA THR A 529 -17.56 3.02 4.58
C THR A 529 -16.42 2.31 5.33
N GLY A 530 -15.50 3.06 5.94
CA GLY A 530 -14.34 2.43 6.59
C GLY A 530 -13.31 3.37 7.22
N LYS A 531 -12.25 2.77 7.75
CA LYS A 531 -11.12 3.49 8.37
C LYS A 531 -10.20 4.05 7.29
N LEU A 532 -10.29 5.35 7.04
CA LEU A 532 -9.42 6.08 6.09
C LEU A 532 -7.99 6.37 6.62
N GLY A 533 -7.53 5.68 7.67
CA GLY A 533 -6.25 5.99 8.33
C GLY A 533 -5.06 6.00 7.36
N LYS A 534 -4.94 4.98 6.51
CA LYS A 534 -3.87 4.92 5.50
C LYS A 534 -4.02 5.97 4.40
N PHE A 535 -5.25 6.31 3.99
CA PHE A 535 -5.49 7.39 3.02
C PHE A 535 -5.12 8.75 3.59
N LEU A 536 -5.35 8.96 4.89
CA LEU A 536 -4.87 10.13 5.58
C LEU A 536 -3.34 10.16 5.66
N SER A 537 -2.68 9.03 5.88
CA SER A 537 -1.21 9.00 5.82
C SER A 537 -0.67 9.31 4.42
N LEU A 538 -1.36 8.85 3.37
CA LEU A 538 -1.02 9.18 1.97
C LEU A 538 -1.09 10.67 1.66
N THR A 539 -2.07 11.38 2.23
CA THR A 539 -2.35 12.79 1.92
C THR A 539 -1.80 13.79 2.94
N GLY A 540 -1.11 13.31 3.98
CA GLY A 540 -0.78 14.10 5.18
C GLY A 540 0.69 14.11 5.59
N ASP A 541 1.60 13.66 4.72
CA ASP A 541 3.05 13.54 4.99
C ASP A 541 3.41 12.65 6.20
N ASP A 542 2.52 11.72 6.56
CA ASP A 542 2.78 10.72 7.61
C ASP A 542 3.58 9.54 7.06
N TRP A 543 4.32 8.85 7.92
CA TRP A 543 5.00 7.60 7.57
C TRP A 543 3.99 6.49 7.23
N ILE A 544 4.12 5.94 6.02
CA ILE A 544 3.33 4.84 5.51
C ILE A 544 4.13 3.54 5.66
N ARG A 545 3.55 2.56 6.34
CA ARG A 545 4.10 1.20 6.39
C ARG A 545 3.77 0.46 5.09
N ALA A 546 4.81 -0.01 4.42
CA ALA A 546 4.76 -0.78 3.19
C ALA A 546 5.22 -2.22 3.45
N GLU A 547 4.49 -3.19 2.89
CA GLU A 547 4.87 -4.60 2.94
C GLU A 547 4.83 -5.17 1.53
N GLU A 548 5.88 -5.90 1.14
CA GLU A 548 5.86 -6.74 -0.04
C GLU A 548 5.76 -8.22 0.37
N LYS A 549 5.03 -9.01 -0.42
CA LYS A 549 4.77 -10.41 -0.07
C LYS A 549 6.06 -11.21 0.00
N GLY A 550 6.44 -11.62 1.22
CA GLY A 550 7.63 -12.44 1.45
C GLY A 550 8.94 -11.64 1.56
N LYS A 551 8.86 -10.31 1.71
CA LYS A 551 10.03 -9.44 1.97
C LYS A 551 9.86 -8.73 3.31
N LYS A 552 10.94 -8.13 3.81
CA LYS A 552 10.91 -7.29 5.01
C LYS A 552 10.07 -6.05 4.72
N GLY A 553 9.14 -5.70 5.62
CA GLY A 553 8.40 -4.45 5.51
C GLY A 553 9.32 -3.25 5.68
N PHE A 554 8.96 -2.14 5.04
CA PHE A 554 9.68 -0.87 5.12
C PHE A 554 8.68 0.27 5.37
N GLN A 555 9.19 1.47 5.61
CA GLN A 555 8.38 2.66 5.82
C GLN A 555 8.89 3.78 4.93
N TYR A 556 7.98 4.62 4.43
CA TYR A 556 8.31 5.77 3.61
C TYR A 556 7.27 6.88 3.80
N GLN A 557 7.63 8.12 3.49
CA GLN A 557 6.68 9.22 3.31
C GLN A 557 6.38 9.38 1.83
N TYR A 558 5.11 9.57 1.47
CA TYR A 558 4.71 9.69 0.07
C TYR A 558 4.99 11.09 -0.47
N ASP A 559 5.83 11.18 -1.52
CA ASP A 559 6.35 12.44 -2.08
C ASP A 559 5.58 12.95 -3.31
N GLY A 560 4.41 12.37 -3.58
CA GLY A 560 3.57 12.68 -4.73
C GLY A 560 2.26 13.37 -4.35
N MET A 561 1.40 13.57 -5.36
CA MET A 561 0.04 14.08 -5.20
C MET A 561 -0.99 12.94 -5.25
N THR A 562 -2.24 13.23 -4.90
CA THR A 562 -3.34 12.26 -4.96
C THR A 562 -4.54 12.81 -5.71
N LEU A 563 -5.11 12.00 -6.60
CA LEU A 563 -6.32 12.31 -7.36
C LEU A 563 -7.41 11.28 -7.05
N VAL A 564 -8.61 11.78 -6.76
CA VAL A 564 -9.82 10.98 -6.57
C VAL A 564 -10.85 11.38 -7.60
N LEU A 565 -11.42 10.40 -8.30
CA LEU A 565 -12.49 10.60 -9.27
C LEU A 565 -13.73 9.85 -8.79
N SER A 566 -14.89 10.50 -8.75
CA SER A 566 -16.14 9.83 -8.42
C SER A 566 -17.36 10.45 -9.11
N ASN A 567 -18.46 9.68 -9.16
CA ASN A 567 -19.73 10.20 -9.66
C ASN A 567 -20.61 10.82 -8.57
N ILE A 568 -20.37 10.44 -7.31
CA ILE A 568 -21.13 10.88 -6.13
C ILE A 568 -20.17 11.23 -4.99
N PRO A 569 -20.65 11.90 -3.92
CA PRO A 569 -19.84 12.13 -2.72
C PRO A 569 -19.50 10.81 -2.04
N ILE A 570 -18.21 10.50 -1.95
CA ILE A 570 -17.75 9.20 -1.44
C ILE A 570 -17.38 9.22 0.05
N PHE A 571 -17.01 10.38 0.57
CA PHE A 571 -16.57 10.55 1.95
C PHE A 571 -17.75 10.94 2.82
N THR A 572 -18.08 10.10 3.81
CA THR A 572 -19.31 10.25 4.61
C THR A 572 -19.04 10.18 6.12
N GLY A 573 -19.94 10.76 6.93
CA GLY A 573 -19.81 10.77 8.39
C GLY A 573 -18.51 11.42 8.88
N ASP A 574 -17.90 10.83 9.92
CA ASP A 574 -16.68 11.36 10.57
C ASP A 574 -15.44 11.36 9.64
N ALA A 575 -15.49 10.61 8.53
CA ALA A 575 -14.44 10.67 7.52
C ALA A 575 -14.45 12.00 6.76
N ALA A 576 -15.63 12.56 6.48
CA ALA A 576 -15.79 13.80 5.72
C ALA A 576 -15.20 15.02 6.46
N SER A 577 -15.34 15.10 7.79
CA SER A 577 -14.73 16.18 8.57
C SER A 577 -13.21 16.09 8.61
N ARG A 578 -12.66 14.88 8.76
CA ARG A 578 -11.20 14.64 8.84
C ARG A 578 -10.44 14.98 7.55
N ILE A 579 -11.10 14.89 6.40
CA ILE A 579 -10.52 15.23 5.10
C ILE A 579 -10.85 16.63 4.63
N ALA A 580 -11.78 17.36 5.27
CA ALA A 580 -12.29 18.64 4.78
C ALA A 580 -11.16 19.64 4.51
N ARG A 581 -10.15 19.70 5.39
CA ARG A 581 -8.97 20.56 5.21
C ARG A 581 -7.99 20.10 4.11
N ARG A 582 -8.14 18.88 3.60
CA ARG A 582 -7.24 18.22 2.63
C ARG A 582 -7.84 18.10 1.23
N VAL A 583 -9.15 18.08 1.10
CA VAL A 583 -9.82 17.91 -0.19
C VAL A 583 -9.88 19.25 -0.94
N ILE A 584 -9.59 19.21 -2.24
CA ILE A 584 -9.94 20.25 -3.21
C ILE A 584 -11.04 19.64 -4.08
N THR A 585 -12.28 20.06 -3.88
CA THR A 585 -13.42 19.53 -4.64
C THR A 585 -13.66 20.39 -5.87
N VAL A 586 -13.66 19.76 -7.06
CA VAL A 586 -13.99 20.42 -8.32
C VAL A 586 -15.18 19.74 -8.98
N PRO A 587 -16.33 20.43 -9.12
CA PRO A 587 -17.49 19.91 -9.85
C PRO A 587 -17.19 19.77 -11.33
N CYS A 588 -17.56 18.63 -11.90
CA CYS A 588 -17.42 18.33 -13.32
C CYS A 588 -18.81 18.05 -13.90
N ASN A 589 -19.54 19.12 -14.21
CA ASN A 589 -20.96 19.05 -14.62
C ASN A 589 -21.18 19.10 -16.15
N ASN A 590 -20.11 19.16 -16.96
CA ASN A 590 -20.21 19.40 -18.41
C ASN A 590 -20.22 18.09 -19.20
N SER A 591 -21.38 17.45 -19.37
CA SER A 591 -21.42 16.15 -20.06
C SER A 591 -21.29 16.31 -21.57
N VAL A 592 -20.34 15.59 -22.17
CA VAL A 592 -20.24 15.50 -23.63
C VAL A 592 -21.14 14.37 -24.15
N SER A 593 -21.98 14.71 -25.12
CA SER A 593 -22.82 13.72 -25.81
C SER A 593 -21.96 12.61 -26.42
N VAL A 594 -22.46 11.37 -26.42
CA VAL A 594 -21.69 10.20 -26.88
C VAL A 594 -21.14 10.39 -28.30
N HIS A 595 -21.90 11.06 -29.17
CA HIS A 595 -21.55 11.27 -30.58
C HIS A 595 -20.50 12.38 -30.80
N SER A 596 -20.25 13.22 -29.79
CA SER A 596 -19.23 14.27 -29.82
C SER A 596 -17.95 13.88 -29.08
N ARG A 597 -17.87 12.65 -28.55
CA ARG A 597 -16.68 12.15 -27.84
C ARG A 597 -15.55 11.89 -28.83
N ARG A 598 -14.43 12.55 -28.61
CA ARG A 598 -13.18 12.41 -29.35
C ARG A 598 -12.12 11.76 -28.48
N ASP A 599 -11.09 11.17 -29.10
CA ASP A 599 -9.92 10.69 -28.37
C ASP A 599 -8.98 11.86 -28.08
N LEU A 600 -9.32 12.60 -27.03
CA LEU A 600 -8.57 13.79 -26.62
C LEU A 600 -7.13 13.47 -26.21
N ASN A 601 -6.85 12.27 -25.72
CA ASN A 601 -5.50 11.87 -25.32
C ASN A 601 -4.53 11.89 -26.51
N ALA A 602 -4.95 11.32 -27.64
CA ALA A 602 -4.16 11.35 -28.87
C ALA A 602 -3.96 12.79 -29.38
N GLU A 603 -4.97 13.66 -29.19
CA GLU A 603 -4.90 15.07 -29.58
C GLU A 603 -3.92 15.89 -28.72
N PHE A 604 -3.74 15.53 -27.45
CA PHE A 604 -2.87 16.23 -26.48
C PHE A 604 -1.38 15.90 -26.64
N ALA A 605 -1.04 14.73 -27.18
CA ALA A 605 0.34 14.23 -27.22
C ALA A 605 1.35 15.24 -27.80
N GLY A 606 0.96 15.98 -28.85
CA GLY A 606 1.80 17.00 -29.48
C GLY A 606 1.87 18.35 -28.74
N GLU A 607 1.05 18.54 -27.72
CA GLU A 607 0.93 19.78 -26.94
C GLU A 607 1.52 19.65 -25.52
N LEU A 608 1.85 18.43 -25.08
CA LEU A 608 2.31 18.16 -23.71
C LEU A 608 3.57 18.94 -23.31
N ASP A 609 4.51 19.13 -24.22
CA ASP A 609 5.73 19.89 -23.95
C ASP A 609 5.42 21.37 -23.66
N ALA A 610 4.67 22.02 -24.56
CA ALA A 610 4.21 23.38 -24.36
C ALA A 610 3.38 23.55 -23.08
N PHE A 611 2.49 22.60 -22.81
CA PHE A 611 1.70 22.57 -21.58
C PHE A 611 2.58 22.42 -20.33
N THR A 612 3.63 21.59 -20.39
CA THR A 612 4.60 21.43 -19.29
C THR A 612 5.30 22.74 -18.99
N ASN A 613 5.80 23.43 -20.03
CA ASN A 613 6.47 24.73 -19.87
C ASN A 613 5.54 25.77 -19.24
N HIS A 614 4.29 25.82 -19.70
CA HIS A 614 3.28 26.71 -19.14
C HIS A 614 3.05 26.44 -17.64
N VAL A 615 2.79 25.18 -17.30
CA VAL A 615 2.51 24.76 -15.93
C VAL A 615 3.73 24.98 -15.01
N LEU A 616 4.96 24.72 -15.49
CA LEU A 616 6.19 24.98 -14.72
C LEU A 616 6.45 26.47 -14.50
N GLY A 617 5.96 27.34 -15.40
CA GLY A 617 6.03 28.79 -15.26
C GLY A 617 5.17 29.37 -14.13
N LEU A 618 4.24 28.60 -13.57
CA LEU A 618 3.45 29.01 -12.40
C LEU A 618 4.34 29.10 -11.16
N SER A 619 4.30 30.25 -10.48
CA SER A 619 5.09 30.46 -9.25
C SER A 619 4.60 29.59 -8.10
N ASP A 620 5.52 29.11 -7.27
CA ASP A 620 5.18 28.24 -6.14
C ASP A 620 4.27 28.95 -5.12
N THR A 621 4.43 30.26 -4.94
CA THR A 621 3.57 31.10 -4.09
C THR A 621 2.15 31.14 -4.62
N HIS A 622 1.98 31.32 -5.93
CA HIS A 622 0.66 31.34 -6.58
C HIS A 622 -0.03 29.98 -6.45
N VAL A 623 0.67 28.89 -6.79
CA VAL A 623 0.16 27.52 -6.66
C VAL A 623 -0.26 27.22 -5.22
N THR A 624 0.53 27.67 -4.24
CA THR A 624 0.19 27.51 -2.81
C THR A 624 -1.08 28.27 -2.46
N LYS A 625 -1.21 29.53 -2.88
CA LYS A 625 -2.40 30.36 -2.60
C LYS A 625 -3.67 29.74 -3.17
N VAL A 626 -3.62 29.28 -4.43
CA VAL A 626 -4.76 28.66 -5.11
C VAL A 626 -5.15 27.34 -4.44
N LEU A 627 -4.20 26.40 -4.28
CA LEU A 627 -4.51 25.05 -3.79
C LEU A 627 -4.80 25.00 -2.28
N MET A 628 -4.33 25.97 -1.49
CA MET A 628 -4.74 26.09 -0.09
C MET A 628 -6.17 26.60 0.09
N GLY A 629 -6.80 27.11 -0.98
CA GLY A 629 -8.15 27.66 -0.94
C GLY A 629 -8.20 29.03 -0.26
N LEU A 630 -7.15 29.85 -0.43
CA LEU A 630 -7.14 31.23 0.08
C LEU A 630 -8.05 32.16 -0.75
N VAL A 631 -8.52 31.69 -1.90
CA VAL A 631 -9.53 32.34 -2.73
C VAL A 631 -10.74 31.41 -2.75
N ASP A 632 -11.89 31.91 -2.29
CA ASP A 632 -13.16 31.19 -2.35
C ASP A 632 -13.60 31.06 -3.82
N ILE A 633 -14.03 29.86 -4.22
CA ILE A 633 -14.61 29.61 -5.55
C ILE A 633 -16.05 29.19 -5.29
N PRO A 634 -17.04 30.09 -5.49
CA PRO A 634 -18.42 29.84 -5.07
C PRO A 634 -19.01 28.54 -5.61
N GLU A 635 -18.71 28.14 -6.84
CA GLU A 635 -19.19 26.87 -7.41
C GLU A 635 -18.62 25.66 -6.69
N CYS A 636 -17.33 25.67 -6.35
CA CYS A 636 -16.69 24.59 -5.60
C CYS A 636 -17.21 24.55 -4.16
N THR A 637 -17.44 25.72 -3.55
CA THR A 637 -17.95 25.84 -2.17
C THR A 637 -19.41 25.40 -2.08
N LEU A 638 -20.25 25.77 -3.04
CA LEU A 638 -21.63 25.29 -3.18
C LEU A 638 -21.66 23.77 -3.34
N GLU A 639 -20.93 23.23 -4.31
CA GLU A 639 -20.88 21.79 -4.57
C GLU A 639 -20.36 21.03 -3.33
N PHE A 640 -19.33 21.55 -2.66
CA PHE A 640 -18.84 20.98 -1.40
C PHE A 640 -19.94 20.95 -0.32
N TRP A 641 -20.68 22.05 -0.15
CA TRP A 641 -21.76 22.14 0.83
C TRP A 641 -22.93 21.19 0.51
N GLU A 642 -23.42 21.18 -0.73
CA GLU A 642 -24.50 20.28 -1.17
C GLU A 642 -24.12 18.81 -0.96
N ASN A 643 -22.86 18.47 -1.29
CA ASN A 643 -22.34 17.12 -1.10
C ASN A 643 -22.21 16.75 0.37
N ARG A 644 -21.81 17.70 1.22
CA ARG A 644 -21.75 17.53 2.69
C ARG A 644 -23.16 17.32 3.26
N ALA A 645 -24.13 18.14 2.88
CA ALA A 645 -25.53 18.03 3.31
C ALA A 645 -26.16 16.69 2.88
N ARG A 646 -25.80 16.16 1.71
CA ARG A 646 -26.27 14.86 1.23
C ARG A 646 -25.81 13.67 2.09
N VAL A 647 -24.64 13.78 2.73
CA VAL A 647 -23.99 12.64 3.42
C VAL A 647 -23.89 12.80 4.93
N ASP A 648 -24.10 14.00 5.46
CA ASP A 648 -24.03 14.34 6.88
C ASP A 648 -25.38 14.89 7.35
N SER A 649 -26.09 14.11 8.19
CA SER A 649 -27.42 14.49 8.66
C SER A 649 -27.42 15.76 9.51
N ILE A 650 -26.31 16.11 10.17
CA ILE A 650 -26.21 17.38 10.89
C ILE A 650 -26.14 18.54 9.89
N ALA A 651 -25.38 18.40 8.80
CA ALA A 651 -25.29 19.44 7.77
C ALA A 651 -26.63 19.66 7.07
N ALA A 652 -27.35 18.60 6.72
CA ALA A 652 -28.71 18.70 6.16
C ALA A 652 -29.67 19.44 7.12
N TRP A 653 -29.70 19.03 8.39
CA TRP A 653 -30.55 19.68 9.38
C TRP A 653 -30.16 21.15 9.62
N VAL A 654 -28.86 21.46 9.66
CA VAL A 654 -28.37 22.84 9.79
C VAL A 654 -28.81 23.69 8.60
N ASN A 655 -28.70 23.16 7.38
CA ASN A 655 -29.11 23.86 6.17
C ASN A 655 -30.62 24.23 6.21
N ASP A 656 -31.45 23.26 6.56
CA ASP A 656 -32.90 23.40 6.43
C ASP A 656 -33.50 24.17 7.61
N TRP A 657 -33.09 23.84 8.85
CA TRP A 657 -33.86 24.16 10.07
C TRP A 657 -33.11 25.05 11.07
N VAL A 658 -31.85 25.40 10.81
CA VAL A 658 -31.04 26.22 11.72
C VAL A 658 -30.69 27.55 11.07
N ILE A 659 -30.75 28.60 11.87
CA ILE A 659 -30.35 29.96 11.48
C ILE A 659 -29.16 30.36 12.37
N TYR A 660 -28.12 30.88 11.73
CA TYR A 660 -27.02 31.52 12.43
C TYR A 660 -27.49 32.85 13.01
N ASP A 661 -27.44 32.97 14.33
CA ASP A 661 -27.86 34.15 15.07
C ASP A 661 -26.95 34.28 16.30
N VAL A 662 -26.01 35.23 16.21
CA VAL A 662 -24.96 35.48 17.22
C VAL A 662 -25.52 35.69 18.63
N LEU A 663 -26.73 36.25 18.74
CA LEU A 663 -27.37 36.58 20.00
C LEU A 663 -28.22 35.44 20.56
N ALA A 664 -28.63 34.49 19.70
CA ALA A 664 -29.47 33.38 20.12
C ALA A 664 -28.74 32.42 21.07
N ILE A 665 -29.47 31.94 22.09
CA ILE A 665 -29.02 30.89 23.00
C ILE A 665 -30.08 29.79 23.01
N THR A 666 -29.77 28.66 22.37
CA THR A 666 -30.75 27.58 22.19
C THR A 666 -30.38 26.36 23.04
N PRO A 667 -31.35 25.76 23.77
CA PRO A 667 -31.10 24.56 24.54
C PRO A 667 -30.74 23.38 23.61
N VAL A 668 -29.75 22.58 24.02
CA VAL A 668 -29.34 21.40 23.25
C VAL A 668 -30.38 20.30 23.34
N GLY A 669 -30.96 20.06 24.52
CA GLY A 669 -31.89 18.95 24.75
C GLY A 669 -31.25 17.56 24.75
N ASN A 670 -32.05 16.56 25.12
CA ASN A 670 -31.64 15.15 25.19
C ASN A 670 -32.74 14.16 24.76
N ASP A 671 -33.97 14.64 24.59
CA ASP A 671 -35.12 13.82 24.17
C ASP A 671 -35.13 13.69 22.64
N LYS A 672 -35.09 12.44 22.17
CA LYS A 672 -35.15 12.12 20.73
C LYS A 672 -36.55 12.26 20.16
N GLU A 673 -37.57 12.16 21.01
CA GLU A 673 -38.98 12.16 20.61
C GLU A 673 -39.66 13.51 20.86
N GLU A 674 -38.91 14.55 21.25
CA GLU A 674 -39.44 15.90 21.53
C GLU A 674 -40.31 16.42 20.38
N GLY A 675 -39.83 16.25 19.14
CA GLY A 675 -40.52 16.69 17.94
C GLY A 675 -41.76 15.86 17.57
N LEU A 676 -42.02 14.72 18.22
CA LEU A 676 -43.28 13.98 18.03
C LEU A 676 -44.45 14.62 18.78
N ASN A 677 -44.16 15.39 19.83
CA ASN A 677 -45.15 15.98 20.71
C ASN A 677 -45.48 17.45 20.38
N GLY A 678 -44.99 17.96 19.25
CA GLY A 678 -45.21 19.33 18.79
C GLY A 678 -43.95 19.96 18.17
N THR A 679 -43.95 21.29 18.02
CA THR A 679 -42.79 22.02 17.49
C THR A 679 -41.59 21.89 18.44
N PRO A 680 -40.47 21.30 17.99
CA PRO A 680 -39.30 21.11 18.84
C PRO A 680 -38.69 22.46 19.23
N ARG A 681 -38.26 22.58 20.49
CA ARG A 681 -37.64 23.77 21.07
C ARG A 681 -36.15 23.58 21.33
N THR A 682 -35.67 22.34 21.33
CA THR A 682 -34.23 22.04 21.49
C THR A 682 -33.57 21.64 20.18
N LEU A 683 -32.27 21.91 20.08
CA LEU A 683 -31.46 21.57 18.90
C LEU A 683 -31.49 20.06 18.62
N TYR A 684 -31.29 19.22 19.64
CA TYR A 684 -31.25 17.76 19.47
C TYR A 684 -32.63 17.17 19.12
N GLY A 685 -33.69 17.65 19.77
CA GLY A 685 -35.05 17.20 19.46
C GLY A 685 -35.46 17.55 18.03
N SER A 686 -35.12 18.76 17.56
CA SER A 686 -35.38 19.17 16.17
C SER A 686 -34.55 18.39 15.15
N TYR A 687 -33.28 18.13 15.46
CA TYR A 687 -32.39 17.30 14.65
C TYR A 687 -32.93 15.87 14.52
N CYS A 688 -33.38 15.26 15.61
CA CYS A 688 -33.98 13.92 15.58
C CYS A 688 -35.27 13.89 14.75
N LEU A 689 -36.12 14.93 14.83
CA LEU A 689 -37.31 15.05 14.02
C LEU A 689 -36.97 15.19 12.53
N HIS A 690 -36.01 16.06 12.18
CA HIS A 690 -35.53 16.24 10.80
C HIS A 690 -34.96 14.93 10.23
N CYS A 691 -34.15 14.20 11.01
CA CYS A 691 -33.63 12.90 10.60
C CYS A 691 -34.78 11.92 10.28
N LYS A 692 -35.81 11.87 11.13
CA LYS A 692 -36.99 11.02 10.92
C LYS A 692 -37.77 11.41 9.66
N GLN A 693 -37.92 12.71 9.38
CA GLN A 693 -38.63 13.20 8.19
C GLN A 693 -37.83 13.01 6.90
N SER A 694 -36.50 13.12 6.96
CA SER A 694 -35.58 12.91 5.83
C SER A 694 -35.21 11.44 5.58
N GLY A 695 -35.64 10.52 6.44
CA GLY A 695 -35.31 9.09 6.34
C GLY A 695 -33.87 8.75 6.76
N THR A 696 -33.18 9.64 7.48
CA THR A 696 -31.82 9.44 7.99
C THR A 696 -31.83 9.02 9.47
N SER A 697 -30.76 8.36 9.93
CA SER A 697 -30.63 7.98 11.34
C SER A 697 -29.91 9.07 12.14
N PRO A 698 -30.47 9.55 13.26
CA PRO A 698 -29.84 10.59 14.06
C PRO A 698 -28.62 10.05 14.82
N LYS A 699 -27.56 10.87 14.91
CA LYS A 699 -26.41 10.61 15.79
C LYS A 699 -26.84 10.57 17.26
N ALA A 700 -26.07 9.87 18.09
CA ALA A 700 -26.28 9.85 19.54
C ALA A 700 -26.06 11.24 20.15
N ASN A 701 -26.87 11.62 21.14
CA ASN A 701 -26.82 12.95 21.79
C ASN A 701 -25.40 13.36 22.24
N LYS A 702 -24.61 12.40 22.74
CA LYS A 702 -23.22 12.63 23.17
C LYS A 702 -22.28 13.07 22.04
N ASN A 703 -22.54 12.66 20.79
CA ASN A 703 -21.73 13.01 19.63
C ASN A 703 -22.33 14.21 18.87
N PHE A 704 -23.63 14.46 19.02
CA PHE A 704 -24.32 15.56 18.32
C PHE A 704 -23.69 16.93 18.59
N SER A 705 -23.52 17.35 19.85
CA SER A 705 -23.01 18.70 20.13
C SER A 705 -21.56 18.93 19.69
N PRO A 706 -20.60 17.99 19.91
CA PRO A 706 -19.27 18.11 19.36
C PRO A 706 -19.26 18.25 17.84
N ASP A 707 -19.97 17.38 17.13
CA ASP A 707 -19.99 17.36 15.66
C ASP A 707 -20.66 18.61 15.08
N LEU A 708 -21.73 19.12 15.73
CA LEU A 708 -22.38 20.38 15.36
C LEU A 708 -21.43 21.56 15.53
N LEU A 709 -20.72 21.66 16.66
CA LEU A 709 -19.77 22.75 16.91
C LEU A 709 -18.60 22.69 15.93
N GLU A 710 -18.11 21.50 15.59
CA GLU A 710 -17.06 21.30 14.59
C GLU A 710 -17.54 21.75 13.20
N LEU A 711 -18.75 21.35 12.78
CA LEU A 711 -19.34 21.78 11.51
C LEU A 711 -19.47 23.30 11.45
N CYS A 712 -20.09 23.91 12.46
CA CYS A 712 -20.30 25.36 12.48
C CYS A 712 -18.98 26.14 12.45
N ARG A 713 -17.98 25.75 13.24
CA ARG A 713 -16.72 26.51 13.34
C ARG A 713 -15.77 26.25 12.18
N SER A 714 -15.54 24.98 11.86
CA SER A 714 -14.47 24.57 10.93
C SER A 714 -14.91 24.57 9.47
N VAL A 715 -16.23 24.48 9.20
CA VAL A 715 -16.76 24.43 7.84
C VAL A 715 -17.51 25.71 7.50
N LEU A 716 -18.46 26.13 8.36
CA LEU A 716 -19.29 27.31 8.10
C LEU A 716 -18.66 28.64 8.56
N GLY A 717 -17.57 28.58 9.35
CA GLY A 717 -16.94 29.78 9.92
C GLY A 717 -17.81 30.53 10.94
N TRP A 718 -18.86 29.89 11.46
CA TRP A 718 -19.79 30.49 12.41
C TRP A 718 -19.23 30.53 13.82
N GLU A 719 -19.28 31.70 14.45
CA GLU A 719 -18.91 31.86 15.85
C GLU A 719 -20.00 31.29 16.77
N VAL A 720 -19.83 30.02 17.13
CA VAL A 720 -20.74 29.32 18.05
C VAL A 720 -20.01 28.90 19.32
N SER A 721 -20.68 28.98 20.47
CA SER A 721 -20.10 28.60 21.76
C SER A 721 -21.01 27.72 22.60
N ARG A 722 -20.41 26.79 23.34
CA ARG A 722 -21.14 25.91 24.26
C ARG A 722 -21.29 26.62 25.61
N LYS A 723 -22.52 26.68 26.12
CA LYS A 723 -22.81 27.18 27.47
C LYS A 723 -23.40 26.07 28.33
N VAL A 724 -22.78 25.79 29.47
CA VAL A 724 -23.30 24.83 30.46
C VAL A 724 -23.77 25.62 31.67
N THR A 725 -25.03 25.40 32.07
CA THR A 725 -25.64 26.07 33.22
C THR A 725 -26.24 25.04 34.16
N LYS A 726 -26.72 25.48 35.34
CA LYS A 726 -27.44 24.60 36.29
C LYS A 726 -28.71 23.97 35.70
N ILE A 727 -29.31 24.62 34.69
CA ILE A 727 -30.59 24.21 34.10
C ILE A 727 -30.41 23.40 32.80
N GLY A 728 -29.20 23.28 32.27
CA GLY A 728 -28.95 22.47 31.07
C GLY A 728 -27.75 22.90 30.23
N LYS A 729 -27.63 22.27 29.06
CA LYS A 729 -26.62 22.55 28.03
C LYS A 729 -27.26 23.39 26.93
N PHE A 730 -26.58 24.45 26.52
CA PHE A 730 -27.02 25.40 25.51
C PHE A 730 -25.90 25.62 24.48
N ILE A 731 -26.28 26.05 23.29
CA ILE A 731 -25.36 26.58 22.28
C ILE A 731 -25.78 28.01 21.97
N GLN A 732 -24.82 28.93 22.08
CA GLN A 732 -24.98 30.30 21.63
C GLN A 732 -24.53 30.43 20.17
N GLY A 733 -25.23 31.25 19.39
CA GLY A 733 -24.94 31.52 17.99
C GLY A 733 -25.89 30.83 17.02
N LEU A 734 -26.83 30.02 17.51
CA LEU A 734 -27.75 29.23 16.67
C LEU A 734 -29.17 29.33 17.22
N ARG A 735 -30.15 29.47 16.33
CA ARG A 735 -31.58 29.30 16.63
C ARG A 735 -32.27 28.37 15.63
N LEU A 736 -33.40 27.82 16.05
CA LEU A 736 -34.26 27.04 15.16
C LEU A 736 -35.09 27.97 14.27
N ARG A 737 -35.26 27.57 13.02
CA ARG A 737 -36.15 28.21 12.05
C ARG A 737 -37.60 28.02 12.49
N THR A 738 -38.41 29.06 12.32
CA THR A 738 -39.84 29.09 12.62
C THR A 738 -40.64 29.45 11.36
N ASP A 739 -41.97 29.32 11.42
CA ASP A 739 -42.86 29.68 10.31
C ASP A 739 -42.81 31.17 9.92
N TRP A 740 -42.22 32.01 10.77
CA TRP A 740 -42.03 33.45 10.53
C TRP A 740 -40.74 33.76 9.77
N ASP A 741 -39.82 32.79 9.66
CA ASP A 741 -38.49 32.97 9.06
C ASP A 741 -38.45 32.63 7.56
N LYS A 742 -39.59 32.74 6.85
CA LYS A 742 -39.70 32.33 5.44
C LYS A 742 -38.82 33.14 4.49
N GLU A 743 -38.45 34.35 4.89
CA GLU A 743 -37.63 35.27 4.10
C GLU A 743 -36.13 35.06 4.33
N ILE A 744 -35.72 34.32 5.37
CA ILE A 744 -34.32 34.04 5.65
C ILE A 744 -33.88 32.87 4.76
N PRO A 745 -32.94 33.05 3.82
CA PRO A 745 -32.52 31.97 2.94
C PRO A 745 -31.80 30.85 3.71
N THR A 746 -31.77 29.66 3.12
CA THR A 746 -30.92 28.54 3.55
C THR A 746 -29.48 28.78 3.10
N HIS A 747 -28.52 28.05 3.68
CA HIS A 747 -27.11 28.29 3.39
C HIS A 747 -26.73 27.94 1.94
N ASP A 748 -27.25 26.82 1.43
CA ASP A 748 -27.13 26.46 0.00
C ASP A 748 -27.69 27.53 -0.94
N PHE A 749 -28.82 28.15 -0.61
CA PHE A 749 -29.41 29.22 -1.40
C PHE A 749 -28.53 30.47 -1.41
N LEU A 750 -27.93 30.84 -0.26
CA LEU A 750 -26.96 31.93 -0.20
C LEU A 750 -25.72 31.66 -1.07
N LEU A 751 -25.21 30.42 -1.06
CA LEU A 751 -24.09 30.02 -1.91
C LEU A 751 -24.49 30.03 -3.39
N MET A 752 -25.69 29.57 -3.72
CA MET A 752 -26.25 29.62 -5.08
C MET A 752 -26.37 31.05 -5.60
N GLN A 753 -26.82 32.00 -4.77
CA GLN A 753 -26.87 33.42 -5.13
C GLN A 753 -25.48 33.98 -5.46
N ARG A 754 -24.45 33.63 -4.67
CA ARG A 754 -23.06 34.05 -4.96
C ARG A 754 -22.59 33.56 -6.33
N VAL A 755 -22.89 32.30 -6.66
CA VAL A 755 -22.58 31.74 -7.99
C VAL A 755 -23.29 32.51 -9.10
N THR A 756 -24.56 32.88 -8.92
CA THR A 756 -25.30 33.62 -9.96
C THR A 756 -24.83 35.07 -10.11
N ASP A 757 -24.42 35.71 -9.03
CA ASP A 757 -23.99 37.10 -9.02
C ASP A 757 -22.60 37.27 -9.66
N GLU A 758 -21.66 36.35 -9.42
CA GLU A 758 -20.35 36.36 -10.08
C GLU A 758 -20.45 36.09 -11.59
N ASN A 759 -21.30 35.15 -12.00
CA ASN A 759 -21.56 34.90 -13.42
C ASN A 759 -22.20 36.11 -14.14
N SER A 760 -22.89 36.98 -13.38
CA SER A 760 -23.48 38.21 -13.92
C SER A 760 -22.45 39.34 -14.07
N LEU A 761 -21.41 39.37 -13.23
CA LEU A 761 -20.33 40.37 -13.25
C LEU A 761 -19.20 40.03 -14.25
N GLY A 762 -19.04 38.75 -14.63
CA GLY A 762 -18.00 38.27 -15.55
C GLY A 762 -18.09 38.73 -17.02
N ASN A 763 -19.13 39.50 -17.40
CA ASN A 763 -19.34 39.97 -18.79
C ASN A 763 -18.89 41.42 -19.07
N SER A 764 -18.28 42.12 -18.11
CA SER A 764 -17.65 43.42 -18.35
C SER A 764 -16.13 43.33 -18.18
N SER A 765 -15.41 43.50 -19.28
CA SER A 765 -13.96 43.70 -19.27
C SER A 765 -13.64 45.10 -18.72
N ASP A 766 -12.54 45.17 -17.95
CA ASP A 766 -11.78 46.36 -17.54
C ASP A 766 -12.06 46.90 -16.10
N ALA A 767 -11.22 46.51 -15.13
CA ALA A 767 -10.58 47.39 -14.12
C ALA A 767 -9.91 46.60 -12.96
N GLY A 768 -8.60 46.80 -12.80
CA GLY A 768 -7.92 47.14 -11.52
C GLY A 768 -8.08 46.25 -10.28
N LEU A 769 -6.98 45.57 -9.93
CA LEU A 769 -6.68 45.03 -8.60
C LEU A 769 -6.91 46.05 -7.47
N GLY A 770 -7.67 45.66 -6.44
CA GLY A 770 -7.64 46.28 -5.10
C GLY A 770 -9.01 46.48 -4.44
N GLY A 771 -9.45 45.52 -3.63
CA GLY A 771 -10.60 45.66 -2.75
C GLY A 771 -10.50 44.70 -1.56
N ARG A 772 -10.26 45.26 -0.36
CA ARG A 772 -10.23 44.56 0.92
C ARG A 772 -11.56 43.84 1.19
N LEU A 773 -11.48 42.61 1.70
CA LEU A 773 -12.59 41.87 2.29
C LEU A 773 -13.17 42.67 3.47
N GLY A 774 -14.38 43.24 3.27
CA GLY A 774 -15.23 43.72 4.35
C GLY A 774 -15.97 42.54 4.99
N ASP A 775 -16.08 42.56 6.31
CA ASP A 775 -16.87 41.60 7.07
C ASP A 775 -18.34 41.59 6.61
N GLY A 776 -18.97 40.43 6.67
CA GLY A 776 -20.35 40.22 6.22
C GLY A 776 -21.41 40.83 7.14
N SER A 777 -21.19 42.00 7.74
CA SER A 777 -22.18 42.68 8.59
C SER A 777 -22.97 43.80 7.90
N GLU A 778 -22.60 44.24 6.69
CA GLU A 778 -23.25 45.40 6.05
C GLU A 778 -24.43 45.09 5.09
N ALA A 779 -24.77 43.83 4.80
CA ALA A 779 -25.89 43.51 3.91
C ALA A 779 -27.29 43.57 4.57
N ILE A 780 -27.40 43.97 5.85
CA ILE A 780 -28.69 44.05 6.57
C ILE A 780 -29.12 45.51 6.85
N GLN A 781 -28.26 46.51 6.62
CA GLN A 781 -28.63 47.93 6.80
C GLN A 781 -29.05 48.66 5.50
N GLY A 782 -28.89 48.05 4.33
CA GLY A 782 -29.29 48.64 3.04
C GLY A 782 -30.76 48.47 2.63
N MET A 783 -31.51 47.56 3.27
CA MET A 783 -32.92 47.29 2.92
C MET A 783 -33.95 48.07 3.75
N LEU A 784 -33.53 48.97 4.63
CA LEU A 784 -34.41 49.81 5.47
C LEU A 784 -34.45 51.29 5.04
N SER A 785 -34.34 51.59 3.74
CA SER A 785 -34.45 52.98 3.25
C SER A 785 -35.30 53.19 1.98
N SER A 786 -36.10 52.22 1.58
CA SER A 786 -37.03 52.42 0.47
C SER A 786 -38.31 51.63 0.70
N PHE A 787 -39.29 52.22 1.40
CA PHE A 787 -40.73 52.03 1.19
C PHE A 787 -41.46 53.00 2.13
N ASP A 788 -41.45 54.28 1.77
CA ASP A 788 -42.56 55.16 2.10
C ASP A 788 -43.64 54.88 1.04
N ASP A 789 -44.72 54.19 1.42
CA ASP A 789 -46.04 54.54 0.89
C ASP A 789 -47.15 54.06 1.83
N GLU A 790 -48.03 55.01 2.16
CA GLU A 790 -49.16 54.88 3.06
C GLU A 790 -50.25 53.97 2.47
N SER A 791 -50.87 53.10 3.29
CA SER A 791 -52.34 53.06 3.45
C SER A 791 -52.81 51.91 4.34
N SER A 792 -53.37 52.31 5.49
CA SER A 792 -54.54 51.74 6.18
C SER A 792 -54.79 50.23 6.17
N LEU A 793 -54.81 49.60 7.36
CA LEU A 793 -56.06 49.04 7.93
C LEU A 793 -55.87 48.59 9.39
N ILE A 794 -56.86 49.02 10.18
CA ILE A 794 -57.06 48.87 11.61
C ILE A 794 -57.41 47.41 11.97
N TYR A 795 -56.86 46.83 13.04
CA TYR A 795 -57.66 46.08 14.03
C TYR A 795 -56.98 46.00 15.41
N LYS A 796 -57.80 46.27 16.43
CA LYS A 796 -57.53 46.36 17.88
C LYS A 796 -57.40 44.98 18.53
N GLY A 797 -56.70 44.91 19.67
CA GLY A 797 -56.92 43.84 20.66
C GLY A 797 -55.88 43.79 21.78
N ASP A 798 -56.13 44.56 22.85
CA ASP A 798 -55.43 44.55 24.14
C ASP A 798 -55.34 43.17 24.83
N CYS A 799 -54.28 42.94 25.63
CA CYS A 799 -54.44 42.62 27.05
C CYS A 799 -53.14 42.80 27.87
N LYS A 800 -53.23 43.70 28.85
CA LYS A 800 -52.43 43.92 30.08
C LYS A 800 -52.35 42.62 30.92
N SER A 801 -51.54 42.37 31.94
CA SER A 801 -50.62 43.05 32.90
C SER A 801 -49.88 41.87 33.63
N GLU A 802 -48.84 41.95 34.46
CA GLU A 802 -48.59 42.85 35.59
C GLU A 802 -47.19 42.57 36.18
N LEU A 803 -46.52 43.64 36.62
CA LEU A 803 -45.26 43.66 37.38
C LEU A 803 -45.53 43.37 38.87
N ILE A 804 -44.61 42.69 39.56
CA ILE A 804 -44.42 42.84 41.01
C ILE A 804 -42.94 43.17 41.30
N VAL A 805 -42.75 44.28 42.00
CA VAL A 805 -41.47 44.83 42.50
C VAL A 805 -41.52 44.87 44.02
N THR A 806 -40.46 44.38 44.67
CA THR A 806 -39.94 44.86 45.97
C THR A 806 -38.45 44.47 46.03
N ARG A 807 -37.48 45.36 45.77
CA ARG A 807 -36.79 46.32 46.68
C ARG A 807 -36.13 45.69 47.93
N GLU A 808 -34.80 45.73 47.97
CA GLU A 808 -34.03 46.35 49.06
C GLU A 808 -32.68 46.90 48.57
N CYS A 809 -32.38 48.12 48.97
CA CYS A 809 -31.18 48.90 48.67
C CYS A 809 -30.07 48.64 49.70
N ASN A 810 -28.80 48.84 49.30
CA ASN A 810 -27.89 49.67 50.07
C ASN A 810 -26.75 50.21 49.18
N CYS A 811 -26.60 51.53 49.18
CA CYS A 811 -25.51 52.27 48.53
C CYS A 811 -24.40 52.57 49.56
N LYS A 812 -23.15 52.72 49.09
CA LYS A 812 -22.20 53.74 49.54
C LYS A 812 -21.10 54.01 48.51
N GLU A 813 -20.69 55.27 48.50
CA GLU A 813 -19.94 56.06 47.51
C GLU A 813 -18.40 56.03 47.67
N GLY A 814 -17.69 56.61 46.69
CA GLY A 814 -16.34 57.19 46.76
C GLY A 814 -15.37 56.59 45.72
N GLU A 815 -14.62 57.29 44.87
CA GLU A 815 -14.28 58.70 44.70
C GLU A 815 -13.86 58.97 43.24
N PHE A 816 -13.95 60.24 42.81
CA PHE A 816 -13.54 60.78 41.52
C PHE A 816 -12.29 61.68 41.68
N SER A 817 -11.55 61.85 40.57
CA SER A 817 -10.81 63.05 40.12
C SER A 817 -9.30 63.22 40.41
N GLN A 818 -8.55 63.49 39.32
CA GLN A 818 -7.61 64.61 39.08
C GLN A 818 -7.11 64.52 37.61
N LEU A 819 -7.60 65.33 36.66
CA LEU A 819 -7.24 66.72 36.28
C LEU A 819 -6.07 66.84 35.25
N ALA A 820 -6.37 67.50 34.13
CA ALA A 820 -5.52 67.86 32.96
C ALA A 820 -4.74 69.19 33.18
N PRO A 821 -4.32 70.05 32.19
CA PRO A 821 -3.78 69.94 30.81
C PRO A 821 -2.58 70.94 30.51
N GLY A 822 -2.07 70.97 29.26
CA GLY A 822 -1.43 72.16 28.61
C GLY A 822 0.03 71.97 28.13
N PHE A 823 0.59 72.72 27.16
CA PHE A 823 0.14 73.71 26.17
C PHE A 823 1.32 73.98 25.18
N ASN A 824 1.03 74.15 23.88
CA ASN A 824 1.70 74.91 22.79
C ASN A 824 3.20 75.30 22.82
N ALA A 825 3.89 75.17 21.68
CA ALA A 825 4.24 76.30 20.79
C ALA A 825 5.03 75.89 19.52
N LEU A 826 4.86 76.71 18.48
CA LEU A 826 5.16 76.55 17.04
C LEU A 826 6.56 76.98 16.58
N SER A 827 6.89 76.53 15.36
CA SER A 827 7.75 77.11 14.30
C SER A 827 9.25 76.75 14.30
N GLY A 828 9.89 76.37 13.18
CA GLY A 828 9.46 76.23 11.79
C GLY A 828 10.62 75.79 10.87
N LYS A 829 10.26 75.56 9.58
CA LYS A 829 11.08 75.15 8.40
C LYS A 829 11.51 73.68 8.38
N GLY A 830 11.25 72.85 7.36
CA GLY A 830 10.58 72.96 6.07
C GLY A 830 10.86 71.67 5.27
N PHE A 831 9.99 71.39 4.29
CA PHE A 831 10.07 70.39 3.20
C PHE A 831 9.53 68.96 3.41
N GLU A 832 8.53 68.68 2.56
CA GLU A 832 7.92 67.42 2.07
C GLU A 832 6.99 66.59 2.99
N GLU A 833 5.68 66.66 2.67
CA GLU A 833 4.64 65.69 3.03
C GLU A 833 4.69 64.49 2.06
N PRO A 834 4.34 63.27 2.53
CA PRO A 834 3.07 62.72 2.06
C PRO A 834 2.18 62.18 3.18
N SER A 835 0.88 62.34 2.94
CA SER A 835 -0.26 61.82 3.69
C SER A 835 -0.20 60.30 3.88
N GLY A 836 -0.24 59.85 5.14
CA GLY A 836 -0.47 58.46 5.51
C GLY A 836 -1.06 58.37 6.92
N LEU A 837 -2.39 58.27 7.00
CA LEU A 837 -3.12 57.88 8.21
C LEU A 837 -4.41 57.17 7.77
N GLU A 838 -4.34 55.84 7.73
CA GLU A 838 -5.51 54.96 7.90
C GLU A 838 -5.02 53.60 8.44
N THR A 839 -5.42 53.33 9.68
CA THR A 839 -5.88 52.04 10.21
C THR A 839 -5.14 50.78 9.73
N LEU A 840 -4.18 50.31 10.53
CA LEU A 840 -3.56 48.99 10.38
C LEU A 840 -3.93 48.08 11.56
N CYS A 841 -4.89 47.20 11.26
CA CYS A 841 -5.06 45.90 11.85
C CYS A 841 -3.87 45.04 11.34
N VAL A 842 -2.95 44.64 12.23
CA VAL A 842 -1.81 43.77 11.89
C VAL A 842 -2.12 42.37 12.42
N THR A 843 -2.38 41.49 11.46
CA THR A 843 -2.29 40.04 11.55
C THR A 843 -0.85 39.62 11.85
N CYS A 844 -0.68 38.66 12.76
CA CYS A 844 0.62 38.19 13.24
C CYS A 844 1.46 37.48 12.16
N GLU A 845 2.22 38.26 11.37
CA GLU A 845 3.44 37.85 10.66
C GLU A 845 4.41 39.03 10.71
N GLU A 846 5.09 39.22 11.86
CA GLU A 846 6.32 40.00 12.01
C GLU A 846 6.77 39.91 13.48
N SER A 847 7.51 38.86 13.83
CA SER A 847 8.17 38.73 15.14
C SER A 847 9.40 37.83 15.00
N LEU A 848 10.45 38.37 14.38
CA LEU A 848 11.82 37.84 14.50
C LEU A 848 12.88 38.94 14.46
N GLU A 849 12.55 40.17 14.04
CA GLU A 849 13.47 41.32 14.14
C GLU A 849 13.37 42.13 15.44
N VAL A 850 12.35 41.91 16.28
CA VAL A 850 12.17 42.69 17.54
C VAL A 850 12.69 41.98 18.79
N GLU A 851 12.84 40.64 18.80
CA GLU A 851 13.39 39.91 19.96
C GLU A 851 14.94 39.80 19.96
N LEU A 852 15.60 40.01 18.82
CA LEU A 852 17.08 40.02 18.76
C LEU A 852 17.69 41.35 19.23
N ALA A 853 16.94 42.46 19.16
CA ALA A 853 17.40 43.76 19.66
C ALA A 853 17.37 43.87 21.20
N SER A 854 16.63 43.01 21.90
CA SER A 854 16.59 42.96 23.38
C SER A 854 17.72 42.13 24.02
N LEU A 855 18.52 41.41 23.23
CA LEU A 855 19.66 40.61 23.71
C LEU A 855 21.00 41.37 23.69
N GLU A 856 21.06 42.56 23.09
CA GLU A 856 22.33 43.29 22.92
C GLU A 856 22.84 44.02 24.17
N SER A 857 22.10 44.08 25.28
CA SER A 857 22.54 44.86 26.47
C SER A 857 23.02 44.08 27.69
N PRO A 858 22.71 42.79 27.95
CA PRO A 858 23.28 42.08 29.10
C PRO A 858 24.49 41.17 28.76
N VAL A 859 24.71 40.82 27.49
CA VAL A 859 25.75 39.83 27.11
C VAL A 859 27.12 40.49 26.87
N LEU A 860 27.14 41.76 26.48
CA LEU A 860 28.37 42.51 26.19
C LEU A 860 29.13 42.98 27.46
N ASP A 861 28.45 43.10 28.61
CA ASP A 861 29.08 43.55 29.87
C ASP A 861 29.74 42.42 30.69
N MET A 862 29.55 41.15 30.32
CA MET A 862 30.15 40.00 31.04
C MET A 862 31.47 39.49 30.44
N VAL A 863 31.96 40.09 29.34
CA VAL A 863 33.16 39.60 28.62
C VAL A 863 34.23 40.68 28.51
N SER A 864 34.76 41.11 29.66
CA SER A 864 35.94 42.00 29.69
C SER A 864 37.20 41.38 30.32
N ASP A 865 37.23 40.09 30.67
CA ASP A 865 38.37 39.54 31.42
C ASP A 865 38.80 38.08 31.11
N ALA A 866 38.47 37.55 29.93
CA ALA A 866 38.99 36.25 29.51
C ALA A 866 39.55 36.32 28.08
N GLY A 867 40.88 36.48 27.99
CA GLY A 867 41.62 36.30 26.75
C GLY A 867 41.65 34.82 26.35
N GLU A 868 40.74 34.45 25.47
CA GLU A 868 40.74 33.38 24.45
C GLU A 868 39.27 33.20 24.02
N GLU A 869 38.99 33.26 22.71
CA GLU A 869 37.62 33.35 22.18
C GLU A 869 36.70 32.23 22.74
N ALA A 870 35.74 32.63 23.58
CA ALA A 870 34.82 31.69 24.22
C ALA A 870 33.92 31.00 23.18
N PRO A 871 33.67 29.68 23.28
CA PRO A 871 32.79 28.93 22.38
C PRO A 871 31.40 29.55 22.17
N ALA A 872 30.85 30.19 23.20
CA ALA A 872 29.58 30.92 23.14
C ALA A 872 29.59 32.09 22.13
N LEU A 873 30.73 32.79 21.96
CA LEU A 873 30.86 33.88 20.99
C LEU A 873 30.90 33.35 19.54
N GLN A 874 31.43 32.15 19.36
CA GLN A 874 31.53 31.47 18.07
C GLN A 874 30.15 30.95 17.62
N LEU A 875 29.39 30.38 18.55
CA LEU A 875 27.99 29.99 18.33
C LEU A 875 27.11 31.22 18.06
N ALA A 876 27.28 32.31 18.82
CA ALA A 876 26.52 33.54 18.59
C ALA A 876 26.78 34.14 17.19
N LYS A 877 28.04 34.15 16.71
CA LYS A 877 28.39 34.58 15.35
C LYS A 877 27.81 33.66 14.27
N LEU A 878 27.75 32.34 14.51
CA LEU A 878 27.14 31.36 13.61
C LEU A 878 25.63 31.53 13.53
N LEU A 879 24.96 31.72 14.67
CA LEU A 879 23.51 31.92 14.76
C LEU A 879 23.07 33.25 14.14
N LEU A 880 23.88 34.31 14.27
CA LEU A 880 23.65 35.61 13.62
C LEU A 880 23.72 35.55 12.07
N GLN A 881 24.29 34.48 11.51
CA GLN A 881 24.37 34.28 10.05
C GLN A 881 23.23 33.39 9.51
N CYS A 882 22.48 32.73 10.40
CA CYS A 882 21.36 31.88 10.02
C CYS A 882 20.13 32.74 9.64
N ARG A 883 19.49 32.41 8.53
CA ARG A 883 18.28 33.09 8.04
C ARG A 883 17.03 32.22 8.16
N THR A 884 17.19 30.97 8.56
CA THR A 884 16.10 30.00 8.74
C THR A 884 16.30 29.17 10.00
N TRP A 885 15.21 28.64 10.56
CA TRP A 885 15.26 27.77 11.75
C TRP A 885 16.04 26.46 11.53
N ALA A 886 16.03 25.91 10.31
CA ALA A 886 16.81 24.73 9.98
C ALA A 886 18.33 25.00 9.97
N GLU A 887 18.75 26.23 9.62
CA GLU A 887 20.15 26.63 9.72
C GLU A 887 20.57 26.85 11.18
N VAL A 888 19.66 27.35 12.02
CA VAL A 888 19.85 27.46 13.47
C VAL A 888 20.03 26.08 14.11
N GLU A 889 19.17 25.11 13.79
CA GLU A 889 19.29 23.73 14.29
C GLU A 889 20.58 23.06 13.82
N ASN A 890 20.98 23.27 12.56
CA ASN A 890 22.25 22.75 12.05
C ASN A 890 23.47 23.43 12.67
N ALA A 891 23.43 24.74 12.93
CA ALA A 891 24.51 25.46 13.59
C ALA A 891 24.68 25.01 15.05
N ILE A 892 23.58 24.74 15.75
CA ILE A 892 23.57 24.15 17.10
C ILE A 892 24.13 22.73 17.04
N ALA A 893 23.68 21.88 16.11
CA ALA A 893 24.19 20.51 15.96
C ALA A 893 25.68 20.45 15.57
N LEU A 894 26.15 21.38 14.74
CA LEU A 894 27.58 21.53 14.39
C LEU A 894 28.41 21.96 15.60
N TYR A 895 27.86 22.82 16.46
CA TYR A 895 28.50 23.26 17.68
C TYR A 895 28.55 22.16 18.75
N GLU A 896 27.44 21.43 18.94
CA GLU A 896 27.36 20.25 19.82
C GLU A 896 28.32 19.14 19.35
N ALA A 897 28.48 18.95 18.03
CA ALA A 897 29.47 18.04 17.45
C ALA A 897 30.92 18.50 17.69
N TYR A 898 31.17 19.81 17.80
CA TYR A 898 32.49 20.38 18.12
C TYR A 898 32.84 20.22 19.61
N GLU A 899 31.84 20.25 20.50
CA GLU A 899 32.03 20.03 21.94
C GLU A 899 32.46 18.60 22.28
N ASP A 900 32.03 17.60 21.50
CA ASP A 900 32.35 16.17 21.75
C ASP A 900 33.81 15.80 21.43
N GLU A 901 34.48 16.55 20.54
CA GLU A 901 35.92 16.40 20.28
C GLU A 901 36.78 17.20 21.27
N ALA A 902 36.32 18.39 21.69
CA ALA A 902 36.98 19.19 22.72
C ALA A 902 36.87 18.55 24.12
N TRP A 903 35.76 17.86 24.42
CA TRP A 903 35.54 17.14 25.68
C TRP A 903 36.61 16.07 25.93
N LYS A 904 37.06 15.37 24.88
CA LYS A 904 38.09 14.33 24.96
C LYS A 904 39.50 14.86 25.25
N LEU A 905 39.74 16.16 25.03
CA LEU A 905 41.02 16.83 25.25
C LEU A 905 41.13 17.50 26.64
N LEU A 906 40.04 17.58 27.39
CA LEU A 906 40.02 18.16 28.74
C LEU A 906 40.56 17.20 29.80
N GLU A 907 41.46 17.68 30.67
CA GLU A 907 41.99 16.86 31.76
C GLU A 907 40.86 16.37 32.71
N PRO A 908 40.97 15.15 33.27
CA PRO A 908 39.89 14.51 34.04
C PRO A 908 39.37 15.32 35.24
N GLU A 909 40.19 16.20 35.82
CA GLU A 909 39.77 17.09 36.92
C GLU A 909 38.83 18.22 36.46
N LYS A 910 39.00 18.74 35.24
CA LYS A 910 38.12 19.78 34.67
C LYS A 910 36.78 19.18 34.23
N GLN A 911 36.79 17.98 33.66
CA GLN A 911 35.58 17.22 33.31
C GLN A 911 34.70 16.94 34.55
N ARG A 912 35.31 16.62 35.71
CA ARG A 912 34.57 16.43 36.98
C ARG A 912 33.93 17.71 37.50
N ARG A 913 34.57 18.86 37.29
CA ARG A 913 34.10 20.17 37.74
C ARG A 913 32.92 20.68 36.89
N ILE A 914 32.93 20.41 35.59
CA ILE A 914 31.82 20.74 34.67
C ILE A 914 30.61 19.84 34.96
N LYS A 915 30.82 18.53 35.17
CA LYS A 915 29.73 17.61 35.56
C LYS A 915 29.10 17.92 36.93
N SER A 916 29.78 18.68 37.80
CA SER A 916 29.22 19.14 39.06
C SER A 916 28.36 20.41 38.95
N LEU A 917 28.30 21.04 37.76
CA LEU A 917 27.51 22.24 37.50
C LEU A 917 26.20 21.96 36.74
N GLU A 918 26.06 20.80 36.09
CA GLU A 918 24.81 20.34 35.46
C GLU A 918 23.85 19.65 36.45
N VAL A 919 23.36 20.40 37.45
CA VAL A 919 22.13 20.07 38.18
C VAL A 919 21.32 21.35 38.41
N VAL A 920 20.99 22.09 37.34
CA VAL A 920 19.81 22.98 37.29
C VAL A 920 19.39 23.08 35.82
N SER A 921 18.22 22.54 35.49
CA SER A 921 17.66 22.40 34.15
C SER A 921 17.12 23.71 33.56
N LEU A 922 17.51 24.02 32.33
CA LEU A 922 16.76 24.86 31.39
C LEU A 922 15.71 24.01 30.67
N LEU A 923 14.49 24.00 31.19
CA LEU A 923 13.28 23.54 30.50
C LEU A 923 12.17 24.53 30.84
N GLU A 924 12.27 25.76 30.31
CA GLU A 924 11.18 26.75 30.42
C GLU A 924 11.33 27.89 29.41
N VAL A 925 11.24 27.61 28.11
CA VAL A 925 10.71 28.57 27.14
C VAL A 925 9.90 27.79 26.10
N GLY A 926 8.57 27.92 26.16
CA GLY A 926 7.70 27.38 25.12
C GLY A 926 6.33 26.84 25.55
N SER A 927 5.69 27.35 26.61
CA SER A 927 4.21 27.29 26.71
C SER A 927 3.68 28.22 27.81
N ARG A 928 3.22 29.42 27.42
CA ARG A 928 2.26 30.19 28.23
C ARG A 928 0.86 29.98 27.64
N VAL A 929 0.08 29.10 28.28
CA VAL A 929 -1.38 29.22 28.33
C VAL A 929 -1.70 29.64 29.76
N CYS A 930 -2.29 30.82 29.92
CA CYS A 930 -2.76 31.32 31.21
C CYS A 930 -3.89 30.41 31.73
N ILE A 931 -3.66 29.75 32.86
CA ILE A 931 -4.73 29.20 33.72
C ILE A 931 -4.54 29.80 35.12
N ASP A 932 -5.61 30.43 35.60
CA ASP A 932 -5.80 31.10 36.89
C ASP A 932 -5.51 30.16 38.10
N PRO A 933 -4.54 30.49 38.97
CA PRO A 933 -4.23 29.70 40.15
C PRO A 933 -4.98 30.24 41.38
N SER A 934 -6.31 30.08 41.41
CA SER A 934 -7.13 30.37 42.60
C SER A 934 -8.05 29.22 43.03
N SER A 935 -7.88 28.03 42.46
CA SER A 935 -8.50 26.82 43.00
C SER A 935 -7.48 25.69 43.00
N TRP A 936 -7.17 25.17 44.18
CA TRP A 936 -7.13 23.75 44.54
C TRP A 936 -6.40 23.58 45.89
N ASN A 937 -7.21 23.35 46.93
CA ASN A 937 -6.81 22.83 48.24
C ASN A 937 -7.05 21.30 48.22
N PRO A 938 -6.24 20.45 48.89
CA PRO A 938 -6.02 19.07 48.52
C PRO A 938 -6.84 18.09 49.37
N LEU A 939 -7.75 17.32 48.78
CA LEU A 939 -8.27 16.08 49.37
C LEU A 939 -8.82 15.15 48.27
N SER A 940 -8.04 14.13 47.86
CA SER A 940 -8.51 12.74 47.64
C SER A 940 -7.42 11.87 46.98
N PRO A 941 -7.23 10.60 47.38
CA PRO A 941 -6.07 9.77 46.99
C PRO A 941 -6.45 8.73 45.92
N TYR A 942 -5.81 8.71 44.73
CA TYR A 942 -5.71 7.52 43.87
C TYR A 942 -4.74 7.79 42.69
N ILE A 943 -3.45 7.49 42.85
CA ILE A 943 -2.55 7.20 41.72
C ILE A 943 -1.68 5.99 42.10
N GLY A 944 -1.88 4.90 41.39
CA GLY A 944 -1.01 3.73 41.40
C GLY A 944 -0.82 3.23 39.97
N LYS A 945 0.46 3.06 39.60
CA LYS A 945 1.02 2.34 38.44
C LYS A 945 1.01 3.04 37.07
N LEU A 946 2.16 3.62 36.71
CA LEU A 946 2.77 3.45 35.37
C LEU A 946 4.28 3.25 35.56
N GLY A 947 4.81 2.22 34.88
CA GLY A 947 6.10 1.58 35.16
C GLY A 947 7.32 2.17 34.45
N THR A 948 8.45 1.67 34.92
CA THR A 948 9.85 2.07 34.72
C THR A 948 10.40 1.90 33.30
N VAL A 949 11.18 2.88 32.85
CA VAL A 949 12.00 2.89 31.62
C VAL A 949 13.27 2.05 31.82
N ARG A 950 13.61 1.18 30.86
CA ARG A 950 14.89 0.42 30.83
C ARG A 950 15.92 1.15 29.95
N LYS A 951 17.14 1.31 30.46
CA LYS A 951 18.32 1.84 29.73
C LYS A 951 19.22 0.66 29.33
N VAL A 952 19.64 0.60 28.05
CA VAL A 952 20.58 -0.39 27.52
C VAL A 952 21.95 0.28 27.42
N MET A 953 22.98 -0.30 28.08
CA MET A 953 24.39 0.01 27.87
C MET A 953 25.12 -1.30 27.59
N GLU A 954 26.14 -1.25 26.73
CA GLU A 954 26.87 -2.41 26.20
C GLU A 954 27.50 -3.27 27.32
N GLY A 955 27.17 -4.58 27.32
CA GLY A 955 27.93 -5.60 28.07
C GLY A 955 27.42 -6.00 29.47
N GLY A 956 26.23 -6.63 29.55
CA GLY A 956 25.79 -7.44 30.71
C GLY A 956 24.67 -6.83 31.57
N TYR A 957 23.78 -7.67 32.10
CA TYR A 957 22.60 -7.27 32.89
C TYR A 957 22.93 -7.12 34.38
N TYR A 958 22.51 -6.00 34.98
CA TYR A 958 22.61 -5.69 36.41
C TYR A 958 21.23 -5.31 36.94
N GLU A 959 20.90 -5.75 38.16
CA GLU A 959 19.71 -5.29 38.89
C GLU A 959 20.16 -4.35 40.00
N VAL A 960 19.51 -3.19 40.10
CA VAL A 960 19.78 -2.15 41.11
C VAL A 960 18.71 -2.24 42.18
N GLN A 961 19.12 -2.46 43.43
CA GLN A 961 18.21 -2.48 44.56
C GLN A 961 17.90 -1.06 45.08
N PRO A 962 16.82 -0.87 45.86
CA PRO A 962 16.38 0.45 46.34
C PRO A 962 17.40 1.19 47.23
N ASP A 963 18.45 0.53 47.68
CA ASP A 963 19.56 1.06 48.49
C ASP A 963 20.79 1.46 47.66
N GLY A 964 20.80 1.22 46.35
CA GLY A 964 21.82 1.72 45.43
C GLY A 964 23.00 0.80 45.15
N GLU A 965 23.03 -0.44 45.67
CA GLU A 965 24.06 -1.42 45.28
C GLU A 965 23.60 -2.29 44.08
N SER A 966 24.51 -2.51 43.12
CA SER A 966 24.27 -3.30 41.91
C SER A 966 24.93 -4.67 41.96
N LYS A 967 24.17 -5.76 41.75
CA LYS A 967 24.70 -7.14 41.72
C LYS A 967 24.57 -7.75 40.32
N ARG A 968 25.62 -8.45 39.87
CA ARG A 968 25.69 -9.09 38.53
C ARG A 968 24.92 -10.42 38.55
N ILE A 969 24.03 -10.63 37.57
CA ILE A 969 23.21 -11.86 37.48
C ILE A 969 23.66 -12.69 36.27
N SER A 970 23.87 -13.99 36.46
CA SER A 970 24.13 -14.97 35.41
C SER A 970 23.01 -16.03 35.39
N TYR A 971 22.36 -16.25 34.24
CA TYR A 971 21.40 -17.35 34.08
C TYR A 971 21.90 -18.36 33.04
N GLY A 972 21.97 -19.62 33.47
CA GLY A 972 22.02 -20.80 32.61
C GLY A 972 20.61 -21.18 32.13
N VAL A 973 20.57 -21.81 30.96
CA VAL A 973 19.36 -22.31 30.29
C VAL A 973 18.92 -23.61 30.96
N GLU A 974 17.68 -23.68 31.46
CA GLU A 974 16.80 -24.86 31.40
C GLU A 974 15.41 -24.58 32.02
N ASP A 975 14.37 -25.06 31.33
CA ASP A 975 12.97 -25.32 31.72
C ASP A 975 12.15 -24.25 32.49
N LEU A 976 10.98 -23.88 31.94
CA LEU A 976 9.66 -24.22 32.54
C LEU A 976 8.44 -23.53 31.87
N LYS A 977 7.33 -24.24 32.04
CA LYS A 977 5.97 -24.18 31.47
C LYS A 977 5.13 -22.94 31.86
N PRO A 978 4.05 -22.63 31.12
CA PRO A 978 3.19 -21.48 31.40
C PRO A 978 2.24 -21.71 32.59
N VAL A 979 2.17 -20.73 33.50
CA VAL A 979 1.24 -20.70 34.64
C VAL A 979 0.04 -19.81 34.33
N GLN A 980 -1.14 -20.34 34.65
CA GLN A 980 -2.48 -19.76 34.49
C GLN A 980 -2.73 -18.52 35.40
N MET A 981 -3.53 -17.57 34.91
CA MET A 981 -4.15 -16.52 35.72
C MET A 981 -5.52 -16.96 36.29
N PRO A 982 -5.88 -16.55 37.52
CA PRO A 982 -7.14 -16.94 38.17
C PRO A 982 -8.33 -16.04 37.75
N VAL A 983 -9.52 -16.64 37.77
CA VAL A 983 -10.83 -16.05 37.43
C VAL A 983 -11.68 -15.91 38.70
N GLY A 984 -12.51 -14.85 38.78
CA GLY A 984 -13.76 -14.84 39.54
C GLY A 984 -14.25 -13.42 39.91
N VAL A 985 -15.54 -13.04 39.90
CA VAL A 985 -16.82 -13.72 39.61
C VAL A 985 -17.91 -12.65 39.35
N GLY A 986 -18.87 -12.97 38.45
CA GLY A 986 -20.26 -12.49 38.46
C GLY A 986 -20.75 -12.06 37.08
N GLY A 987 -21.74 -12.68 36.41
CA GLY A 987 -22.64 -13.79 36.71
C GLY A 987 -23.82 -13.76 35.72
N THR A 988 -24.50 -14.91 35.57
CA THR A 988 -25.74 -15.21 34.81
C THR A 988 -25.64 -15.41 33.29
N GLN A 989 -26.19 -16.45 32.65
CA GLN A 989 -26.64 -17.79 33.05
C GLN A 989 -27.02 -18.57 31.75
N GLY A 990 -26.75 -19.88 31.72
CA GLY A 990 -27.29 -20.90 30.78
C GLY A 990 -26.32 -21.28 29.64
N GLY A 991 -25.59 -22.40 29.62
CA GLY A 991 -25.79 -23.73 30.21
C GLY A 991 -25.89 -24.75 29.06
N PHE A 992 -24.77 -25.19 28.47
CA PHE A 992 -24.10 -26.49 28.68
C PHE A 992 -25.00 -27.75 28.53
N MET A 993 -24.64 -28.64 27.60
CA MET A 993 -23.97 -29.90 27.95
C MET A 993 -23.36 -30.60 26.72
N LEU A 994 -22.09 -30.99 26.88
CA LEU A 994 -21.35 -31.96 26.06
C LEU A 994 -21.58 -33.36 26.65
N ALA A 995 -21.76 -34.36 25.80
CA ALA A 995 -21.52 -35.75 26.15
C ALA A 995 -20.62 -36.41 25.10
N ARG A 996 -19.59 -37.11 25.60
CA ARG A 996 -18.71 -38.03 24.88
C ARG A 996 -19.51 -39.24 24.38
N GLU A 997 -19.12 -39.80 23.23
CA GLU A 997 -18.93 -41.26 23.01
C GLU A 997 -18.42 -41.56 21.58
N LYS A 998 -17.53 -42.55 21.48
CA LYS A 998 -17.24 -43.42 20.32
C LYS A 998 -17.68 -44.84 20.75
N PRO A 999 -17.76 -45.89 19.90
CA PRO A 999 -18.05 -46.02 18.45
C PRO A 999 -19.16 -47.09 18.17
N GLY A 1000 -19.64 -47.23 16.92
CA GLY A 1000 -20.40 -48.42 16.49
C GLY A 1000 -21.48 -48.18 15.42
N GLU A 1001 -21.20 -48.60 14.19
CA GLU A 1001 -22.10 -48.82 13.03
C GLU A 1001 -23.16 -49.93 13.28
N PRO A 1002 -24.11 -50.27 12.36
CA PRO A 1002 -24.41 -49.71 11.01
C PRO A 1002 -25.92 -49.48 10.71
N ASP A 1003 -26.17 -48.92 9.51
CA ASP A 1003 -27.06 -49.49 8.48
C ASP A 1003 -28.39 -48.79 8.10
N TRP A 1004 -28.64 -48.87 6.78
CA TRP A 1004 -29.86 -48.59 5.99
C TRP A 1004 -30.15 -47.16 5.48
N GLN A 1005 -29.55 -46.89 4.32
CA GLN A 1005 -30.22 -46.82 3.01
C GLN A 1005 -31.25 -45.70 2.67
N ASP A 1006 -31.05 -45.25 1.43
CA ASP A 1006 -32.07 -45.00 0.40
C ASP A 1006 -32.71 -43.60 0.27
N ARG A 1007 -32.11 -42.79 -0.62
CA ARG A 1007 -32.62 -42.41 -1.96
C ARG A 1007 -32.36 -40.94 -2.26
N GLY A 1008 -31.45 -40.70 -3.20
CA GLY A 1008 -31.40 -39.46 -3.94
C GLY A 1008 -32.54 -39.36 -4.96
N TYR A 1009 -32.80 -38.14 -5.43
CA TYR A 1009 -32.69 -37.83 -6.87
C TYR A 1009 -32.66 -36.31 -7.12
N ASN A 1010 -31.69 -35.98 -7.97
CA ASN A 1010 -31.46 -34.85 -8.85
C ASN A 1010 -32.60 -33.88 -9.28
N ARG A 1011 -32.17 -32.60 -9.34
CA ARG A 1011 -32.18 -31.60 -10.44
C ARG A 1011 -33.46 -30.94 -10.98
N GLU A 1012 -33.27 -29.62 -11.12
CA GLU A 1012 -33.78 -28.68 -12.13
C GLU A 1012 -35.23 -28.18 -12.00
N GLN A 1013 -35.39 -26.86 -11.75
CA GLN A 1013 -35.94 -25.92 -12.74
C GLN A 1013 -36.13 -24.49 -12.20
N CYS A 1014 -35.65 -23.55 -13.03
CA CYS A 1014 -36.20 -22.26 -13.41
C CYS A 1014 -36.43 -21.11 -12.41
N ASP A 1015 -35.89 -19.97 -12.87
CA ASP A 1015 -36.22 -18.59 -12.59
C ASP A 1015 -37.72 -18.24 -12.52
N SER A 1016 -37.95 -17.12 -11.84
CA SER A 1016 -38.98 -16.10 -12.06
C SER A 1016 -40.08 -15.97 -10.99
N LEU A 1017 -40.36 -14.69 -10.68
CA LEU A 1017 -41.55 -14.10 -10.05
C LEU A 1017 -41.64 -14.20 -8.52
N ASN A 1018 -41.44 -13.08 -7.80
CA ASN A 1018 -42.44 -12.02 -7.72
C ASN A 1018 -42.01 -10.86 -6.80
N ASP A 1019 -42.13 -9.66 -7.35
CA ASP A 1019 -42.48 -8.44 -6.61
C ASP A 1019 -43.93 -8.52 -6.06
N GLY A 1020 -44.19 -7.77 -4.98
CA GLY A 1020 -45.52 -7.43 -4.44
C GLY A 1020 -45.99 -8.37 -3.33
N LEU A 1021 -46.33 -7.95 -2.11
CA LEU A 1021 -46.90 -6.73 -1.54
C LEU A 1021 -46.45 -6.70 -0.05
N LYS A 1022 -46.24 -5.60 0.67
CA LYS A 1022 -46.94 -4.32 0.76
C LYS A 1022 -46.06 -3.32 1.52
#